data_AF-A0AAW2UC30-F1
#
_entry.id   AF-A0AAW2UC30-F1
#
_cell.length_a   1.000
_cell.length_b   1.000
_cell.length_c   1.000
_cell.angle_alpha   90.00
_cell.angle_beta   90.00
_cell.angle_gamma   90.00
#
_symmetry.space_group_name_H-M   'P 1'
#
loop_
_entity.id
_entity.type
_entity.pdbx_description
1 polymer ?
#
loop_
_entity_poly.entity_id
_entity_poly.type
_entity_poly.pdbx_seq_one_letter_code
_entity_poly.pdbx_strand_id
1 'polypeptide(L)'
;MQTSATASSFLHLLWSRKESAIDDDLLRQIFEVRAPHDTELAGSGIQWEVDDKTLHITKSMEVLGWEFDKKLILSELLDSNIDQIQLSVIPIVGISGIGKTTLAQLVYEEEVVKKHFEVRAWVKVAGREIRLQHIAQEILKSATGISCPLDDLEDLDEMVRDTLKSQICLFVFDEIHSMGEGSWLHMNQKWFNVVGLGSKVLITSRSYDVGKIMGRKPIELRGLSEHAGWSLCRHLAFDSSEGVKNPLTSPMAENLAALCQGSPLLLKLVGSLMRHEKEFYDMLCSTNLSDGKSMPFADASIVVLLSIWALPRHLRQCLAYCATFPHGYALDKEKIIKMWIAVGLVKKTSPGNNNLEDIGSAYFHQLLCRSFFMDITRNEYGDIVEFQIPGLIHDIAKDAARIIFKKKIGVVGSVSEDAGHLSLLLPSARKYYAGHLETLILSSLIEFDDIQVQSLLEFKYLKSLDLSCCRIQSLSDDVCALKELRYLNLSCTLIERLPDSITRLSRLETLDVSWCYRLKQLPKQMCKLTHLRHLDLLLCESLSSLPSQIGLLRSLNSMPLFVLGKDDDCGHLGELKRLNQLRGRLEIRNLENARGIREAKDAKLDQKNLYHLGLSWSCNCDNCFKILEYLRPNEQLKVLELTGYMGTEFPTWMPCMSSLTKISINDCGCKELPSLGALKFLVELQLRGMMNIENIGPEFYGYGSVDVFLSLEQLGLYDMPRLSRWSLPKVSAKGSVFRSLKTLTIEGCPQLEGLPSLRALSSLIIWNSNSEILDSLTSLWSLTSLLIKEMEFPPLQMKYLSRLSSFKKLMLFNLKDFAYLPNIEEFRTLEHLGILHCSNITIIDLYHLHLPSLRKLHIIECEKLVCIMLGRIHTAAAELVIEDCPLLLHLYSDEMLTLHSLRKLIINRCPTLYISEYQFKMLEKLEYLFINECPRLEMELEMEPSLISHVPCVILGNHKLEQSTTLRKVSRVSSPESEWFLLTGTKGEKTKSHTVADESIEFELLK
;
A
#
# COMPACT_ATOMS: atom_id res chain seq x y z
N MET A 1 -31.62 39.15 2.74
CA MET A 1 -31.80 40.27 3.71
C MET A 1 -31.33 39.89 5.12
N GLN A 2 -32.02 39.04 5.89
CA GLN A 2 -31.48 38.62 7.20
C GLN A 2 -30.13 37.89 7.06
N THR A 3 -30.02 36.92 6.15
CA THR A 3 -28.77 36.19 5.84
C THR A 3 -27.62 37.09 5.38
N SER A 4 -27.92 38.11 4.57
CA SER A 4 -26.92 39.08 4.09
C SER A 4 -26.48 40.05 5.18
N ALA A 5 -27.37 40.42 6.11
CA ALA A 5 -27.02 41.22 7.28
C ALA A 5 -26.15 40.42 8.27
N THR A 6 -26.47 39.14 8.53
CA THR A 6 -25.62 38.27 9.37
C THR A 6 -24.27 37.99 8.70
N ALA A 7 -24.23 37.80 7.38
CA ALA A 7 -22.97 37.63 6.66
C ALA A 7 -22.11 38.90 6.72
N SER A 8 -22.65 40.07 6.38
CA SER A 8 -21.93 41.35 6.49
C SER A 8 -21.46 41.65 7.92
N SER A 9 -22.28 41.34 8.93
CA SER A 9 -21.88 41.48 10.34
C SER A 9 -20.78 40.49 10.76
N PHE A 10 -20.79 39.26 10.23
CA PHE A 10 -19.74 38.27 10.50
C PHE A 10 -18.42 38.65 9.83
N LEU A 11 -18.47 39.09 8.56
CA LEU A 11 -17.30 39.61 7.85
C LEU A 11 -16.75 40.84 8.58
N HIS A 12 -17.60 41.79 9.00
CA HIS A 12 -17.15 42.92 9.81
C HIS A 12 -16.57 42.47 11.17
N LEU A 13 -17.11 41.44 11.82
CA LEU A 13 -16.53 40.89 13.06
C LEU A 13 -15.13 40.30 12.80
N LEU A 14 -14.99 39.46 11.78
CA LEU A 14 -13.74 38.75 11.49
C LEU A 14 -12.63 39.71 11.00
N TRP A 15 -12.98 40.75 10.24
CA TRP A 15 -12.04 41.80 9.79
C TRP A 15 -11.79 42.93 10.81
N SER A 16 -12.57 43.06 11.89
CA SER A 16 -12.36 44.11 12.93
C SER A 16 -11.63 43.62 14.19
N ARG A 17 -11.34 42.33 14.31
CA ARG A 17 -10.53 41.79 15.42
C ARG A 17 -9.08 42.30 15.36
N LYS A 18 -8.51 42.57 16.53
CA LYS A 18 -7.14 43.07 16.73
C LYS A 18 -6.18 42.04 17.35
N GLU A 19 -6.70 40.88 17.76
CA GLU A 19 -5.96 39.86 18.50
C GLU A 19 -6.06 38.53 17.74
N SER A 20 -4.99 37.73 17.82
CA SER A 20 -4.78 36.49 17.04
C SER A 20 -5.52 35.26 17.57
N ALA A 21 -6.39 35.42 18.58
CA ALA A 21 -7.11 34.30 19.18
C ALA A 21 -8.37 33.92 18.38
N ILE A 22 -8.39 32.71 17.85
CA ILE A 22 -9.62 32.00 17.49
C ILE A 22 -10.30 31.64 18.83
N ASP A 23 -11.53 32.10 19.03
CA ASP A 23 -12.29 31.88 20.27
C ASP A 23 -13.56 31.06 20.04
N ASP A 24 -14.14 30.59 21.14
CA ASP A 24 -15.34 29.76 21.14
C ASP A 24 -16.53 30.43 20.44
N ASP A 25 -16.67 31.75 20.54
CA ASP A 25 -17.81 32.48 19.95
C ASP A 25 -17.66 32.74 18.44
N LEU A 26 -16.44 32.92 17.92
CA LEU A 26 -16.22 32.93 16.47
C LEU A 26 -16.47 31.54 15.87
N LEU A 27 -16.00 30.48 16.54
CA LEU A 27 -16.21 29.10 16.09
C LEU A 27 -17.70 28.69 16.16
N ARG A 28 -18.45 29.11 17.18
CA ARG A 28 -19.92 28.97 17.21
C ARG A 28 -20.57 29.66 16.02
N GLN A 29 -20.14 30.87 15.66
CA GLN A 29 -20.67 31.56 14.49
C GLN A 29 -20.35 30.82 13.17
N ILE A 30 -19.14 30.27 13.02
CA ILE A 30 -18.76 29.53 11.80
C ILE A 30 -19.50 28.19 11.68
N PHE A 31 -19.71 27.46 12.78
CA PHE A 31 -20.19 26.07 12.74
C PHE A 31 -21.64 25.84 13.22
N GLU A 32 -22.22 26.71 14.04
CA GLU A 32 -23.63 26.60 14.47
C GLU A 32 -24.59 27.50 13.64
N VAL A 33 -24.11 28.63 13.10
CA VAL A 33 -24.95 29.56 12.30
C VAL A 33 -25.06 29.12 10.83
N ARG A 34 -26.22 29.42 10.23
CA ARG A 34 -26.55 29.14 8.83
C ARG A 34 -25.71 30.05 7.90
N ALA A 35 -25.00 29.46 6.95
CA ALA A 35 -24.27 30.18 5.91
C ALA A 35 -25.25 30.96 5.02
N PRO A 36 -24.83 32.07 4.36
CA PRO A 36 -25.73 32.89 3.56
C PRO A 36 -26.46 32.11 2.45
N HIS A 37 -25.83 31.03 1.95
CA HIS A 37 -26.29 30.19 0.84
C HIS A 37 -26.61 28.74 1.26
N ASP A 38 -26.88 28.46 2.54
CA ASP A 38 -27.40 27.16 3.03
C ASP A 38 -28.85 26.94 2.49
N THR A 39 -29.01 26.81 1.17
CA THR A 39 -30.19 26.27 0.48
C THR A 39 -30.05 24.75 0.39
N GLU A 40 -31.15 24.01 0.52
CA GLU A 40 -31.11 22.54 0.54
C GLU A 40 -31.11 21.96 -0.90
N LEU A 41 -30.15 22.40 -1.72
CA LEU A 41 -29.90 21.88 -3.09
C LEU A 41 -29.22 20.50 -3.05
N ALA A 42 -29.85 19.56 -2.34
CA ALA A 42 -29.46 18.17 -2.33
C ALA A 42 -30.04 17.43 -3.54
N GLY A 43 -29.20 17.16 -4.54
CA GLY A 43 -29.53 16.23 -5.63
C GLY A 43 -29.73 16.83 -7.02
N SER A 44 -28.92 17.82 -7.43
CA SER A 44 -28.56 17.88 -8.85
C SER A 44 -27.70 16.67 -9.19
N GLY A 45 -28.03 15.97 -10.29
CA GLY A 45 -27.31 14.78 -10.77
C GLY A 45 -25.97 15.12 -11.43
N ILE A 46 -25.14 15.94 -10.77
CA ILE A 46 -23.78 16.23 -11.24
C ILE A 46 -22.93 14.99 -10.95
N GLN A 47 -22.44 14.37 -12.02
CA GLN A 47 -21.45 13.32 -11.96
C GLN A 47 -20.11 13.99 -11.59
N TRP A 48 -19.82 14.03 -10.29
CA TRP A 48 -18.57 14.61 -9.73
C TRP A 48 -17.38 13.69 -10.03
N GLU A 49 -17.06 13.51 -11.30
CA GLU A 49 -15.77 12.99 -11.73
C GLU A 49 -14.69 13.95 -11.25
N VAL A 50 -13.84 13.44 -10.37
CA VAL A 50 -12.54 14.06 -10.11
C VAL A 50 -11.74 13.89 -11.39
N ASP A 51 -11.61 14.94 -12.21
CA ASP A 51 -10.73 14.89 -13.38
C ASP A 51 -9.29 14.73 -12.85
N ASP A 52 -8.78 13.51 -12.90
CA ASP A 52 -7.43 13.18 -12.43
C ASP A 52 -6.36 14.02 -13.14
N LYS A 53 -6.69 14.62 -14.31
CA LYS A 53 -5.85 15.66 -14.93
C LYS A 53 -5.65 16.88 -14.03
N THR A 54 -6.67 17.39 -13.34
CA THR A 54 -6.51 18.53 -12.43
C THR A 54 -5.60 18.18 -11.24
N LEU A 55 -5.70 16.96 -10.72
CA LEU A 55 -4.82 16.44 -9.66
C LEU A 55 -3.37 16.26 -10.15
N HIS A 56 -3.17 15.69 -11.34
CA HIS A 56 -1.84 15.56 -11.94
C HIS A 56 -1.20 16.91 -12.33
N ILE A 57 -1.97 17.82 -12.93
CA ILE A 57 -1.48 19.14 -13.34
C ILE A 57 -1.13 19.97 -12.10
N THR A 58 -1.97 20.02 -11.07
CA THR A 58 -1.63 20.74 -9.82
C THR A 58 -0.38 20.19 -9.15
N LYS A 59 -0.23 18.86 -9.06
CA LYS A 59 1.02 18.25 -8.56
C LYS A 59 2.25 18.64 -9.40
N SER A 60 2.10 18.78 -10.72
CA SER A 60 3.20 19.27 -11.59
C SER A 60 3.51 20.76 -11.41
N MET A 61 2.50 21.60 -11.15
CA MET A 61 2.68 23.05 -10.93
C MET A 61 3.27 23.37 -9.57
N GLU A 62 3.00 22.55 -8.54
CA GLU A 62 3.63 22.67 -7.22
C GLU A 62 5.14 22.41 -7.30
N VAL A 63 5.58 21.40 -8.07
CA VAL A 63 7.01 21.08 -8.27
C VAL A 63 7.81 22.25 -8.86
N LEU A 64 7.22 23.00 -9.80
CA LEU A 64 7.88 24.14 -10.47
C LEU A 64 8.17 25.31 -9.53
N GLY A 65 7.48 25.42 -8.39
CA GLY A 65 7.68 26.50 -7.43
C GLY A 65 8.90 26.34 -6.52
N TRP A 66 9.34 25.11 -6.25
CA TRP A 66 10.36 24.81 -5.24
C TRP A 66 11.75 24.47 -5.82
N GLU A 67 12.01 24.74 -7.10
CA GLU A 67 13.31 24.41 -7.71
C GLU A 67 14.52 24.97 -6.95
N PHE A 68 14.41 26.17 -6.35
CA PHE A 68 15.49 26.76 -5.56
C PHE A 68 15.69 26.03 -4.23
N ASP A 69 14.63 25.87 -3.44
CA ASP A 69 14.70 25.19 -2.13
C ASP A 69 15.12 23.72 -2.29
N LYS A 70 14.64 23.05 -3.34
CA LYS A 70 15.06 21.69 -3.71
C LYS A 70 16.57 21.62 -4.01
N LYS A 71 17.11 22.56 -4.81
CA LYS A 71 18.55 22.63 -5.11
C LYS A 71 19.38 22.93 -3.85
N LEU A 72 18.87 23.77 -2.94
CA LEU A 72 19.50 24.06 -1.66
C LEU A 72 19.58 22.81 -0.76
N ILE A 73 18.46 22.12 -0.52
CA ILE A 73 18.42 20.91 0.32
C ILE A 73 19.28 19.79 -0.31
N LEU A 74 19.22 19.61 -1.63
CA LEU A 74 20.11 18.68 -2.33
C LEU A 74 21.59 19.04 -2.13
N SER A 75 21.94 20.32 -2.14
CA SER A 75 23.33 20.74 -1.87
C SER A 75 23.77 20.40 -0.44
N GLU A 76 22.94 20.61 0.58
CA GLU A 76 23.28 20.27 1.98
C GLU A 76 23.29 18.76 2.29
N LEU A 77 22.45 17.98 1.60
CA LEU A 77 22.47 16.51 1.67
C LEU A 77 23.71 15.92 1.00
N LEU A 78 24.11 16.45 -0.16
CA LEU A 78 25.20 15.89 -0.96
C LEU A 78 26.59 16.50 -0.65
N ASP A 79 26.67 17.63 0.07
CA ASP A 79 27.92 18.33 0.40
C ASP A 79 29.00 17.38 0.95
N SER A 80 30.18 17.40 0.32
CA SER A 80 31.35 16.61 0.70
C SER A 80 32.24 17.26 1.76
N ASN A 81 32.01 18.54 2.09
CA ASN A 81 32.75 19.20 3.17
C ASN A 81 32.28 18.76 4.57
N ILE A 82 31.16 18.04 4.65
CA ILE A 82 30.55 17.53 5.89
C ILE A 82 30.96 16.05 6.16
N ASP A 83 31.73 15.42 5.26
CA ASP A 83 32.10 13.99 5.30
C ASP A 83 32.98 13.60 6.52
N GLN A 84 33.40 14.55 7.34
CA GLN A 84 34.10 14.32 8.62
C GLN A 84 33.14 14.20 9.83
N ILE A 85 31.83 14.44 9.66
CA ILE A 85 30.83 14.35 10.73
C ILE A 85 30.02 13.07 10.57
N GLN A 86 29.85 12.32 11.67
CA GLN A 86 29.12 11.04 11.64
C GLN A 86 27.65 11.21 11.23
N LEU A 87 26.96 12.18 11.85
CA LEU A 87 25.56 12.51 11.59
C LEU A 87 25.40 14.03 11.50
N SER A 88 24.78 14.54 10.42
CA SER A 88 24.40 15.97 10.33
C SER A 88 22.89 16.13 10.13
N VAL A 89 22.24 16.85 11.05
CA VAL A 89 20.80 17.17 10.97
C VAL A 89 20.57 18.35 10.03
N ILE A 90 19.47 18.34 9.27
CA ILE A 90 18.98 19.41 8.39
C ILE A 90 17.49 19.65 8.75
N PRO A 91 17.17 20.67 9.56
CA PRO A 91 15.79 20.98 9.91
C PRO A 91 15.15 21.91 8.87
N ILE A 92 14.12 21.42 8.17
CA ILE A 92 13.22 22.21 7.32
C ILE A 92 12.07 22.73 8.19
N VAL A 93 11.96 24.06 8.32
CA VAL A 93 10.92 24.73 9.09
C VAL A 93 10.12 25.67 8.19
N GLY A 94 8.83 25.82 8.50
CA GLY A 94 7.92 26.71 7.79
C GLY A 94 6.48 26.48 8.23
N ILE A 95 5.56 27.34 7.78
CA ILE A 95 4.14 27.30 8.18
C ILE A 95 3.46 25.98 7.77
N SER A 96 2.28 25.72 8.35
CA SER A 96 1.48 24.54 8.00
C SER A 96 0.94 24.66 6.57
N GLY A 97 0.89 23.55 5.83
CA GLY A 97 0.46 23.54 4.42
C GLY A 97 1.46 24.07 3.38
N ILE A 98 2.61 24.62 3.78
CA ILE A 98 3.62 25.24 2.89
C ILE A 98 4.35 24.25 1.95
N GLY A 99 4.10 22.94 2.08
CA GLY A 99 4.68 21.89 1.24
C GLY A 99 5.97 21.23 1.75
N LYS A 100 6.32 21.34 3.04
CA LYS A 100 7.54 20.71 3.60
C LYS A 100 7.64 19.21 3.31
N THR A 101 6.59 18.45 3.64
CA THR A 101 6.48 17.00 3.34
C THR A 101 6.66 16.74 1.85
N THR A 102 5.96 17.48 1.00
CA THR A 102 6.04 17.37 -0.47
C THR A 102 7.47 17.62 -0.98
N LEU A 103 8.15 18.66 -0.47
CA LEU A 103 9.52 18.97 -0.84
C LEU A 103 10.51 17.92 -0.34
N ALA A 104 10.34 17.43 0.90
CA ALA A 104 11.13 16.34 1.44
C ALA A 104 10.94 15.05 0.64
N GLN A 105 9.71 14.71 0.22
CA GLN A 105 9.43 13.58 -0.69
C GLN A 105 10.11 13.79 -2.06
N LEU A 106 9.98 14.98 -2.65
CA LEU A 106 10.59 15.35 -3.94
C LEU A 106 12.12 15.37 -3.92
N VAL A 107 12.74 15.43 -2.74
CA VAL A 107 14.19 15.31 -2.52
C VAL A 107 14.58 13.86 -2.21
N TYR A 108 13.84 13.18 -1.32
CA TYR A 108 14.06 11.78 -0.96
C TYR A 108 13.97 10.84 -2.18
N GLU A 109 13.07 11.15 -3.12
CA GLU A 109 12.86 10.40 -4.36
C GLU A 109 13.82 10.75 -5.51
N GLU A 110 14.75 11.70 -5.34
CA GLU A 110 15.73 12.04 -6.36
C GLU A 110 16.70 10.90 -6.65
N GLU A 111 17.02 10.70 -7.93
CA GLU A 111 17.93 9.68 -8.41
C GLU A 111 19.37 9.85 -7.89
N VAL A 112 19.75 11.07 -7.48
CA VAL A 112 21.04 11.36 -6.83
C VAL A 112 21.01 11.11 -5.31
N VAL A 113 19.84 11.19 -4.67
CA VAL A 113 19.67 10.92 -3.23
C VAL A 113 19.51 9.42 -2.99
N LYS A 114 18.68 8.75 -3.79
CA LYS A 114 18.55 7.27 -3.85
C LYS A 114 19.88 6.54 -4.03
N LYS A 115 20.85 7.20 -4.66
CA LYS A 115 22.19 6.65 -4.88
C LYS A 115 23.22 7.14 -3.86
N HIS A 116 22.97 8.17 -3.05
CA HIS A 116 23.96 8.61 -2.06
C HIS A 116 23.90 7.80 -0.75
N PHE A 117 22.68 7.39 -0.34
CA PHE A 117 22.41 6.73 0.94
C PHE A 117 22.00 5.27 0.74
N GLU A 118 22.63 4.34 1.46
CA GLU A 118 22.27 2.90 1.43
C GLU A 118 20.90 2.66 2.05
N VAL A 119 20.70 3.22 3.25
CA VAL A 119 19.47 3.11 4.04
C VAL A 119 18.75 4.46 4.02
N ARG A 120 17.47 4.46 3.63
CA ARG A 120 16.65 5.67 3.51
C ARG A 120 15.35 5.51 4.29
N ALA A 121 15.37 5.76 5.59
CA ALA A 121 14.17 5.64 6.43
C ALA A 121 13.23 6.85 6.26
N TRP A 122 11.93 6.61 6.09
CA TRP A 122 10.90 7.66 6.15
C TRP A 122 9.96 7.41 7.32
N VAL A 123 10.07 8.22 8.36
CA VAL A 123 9.32 8.07 9.61
C VAL A 123 8.35 9.24 9.77
N LYS A 124 7.05 8.98 9.63
CA LYS A 124 5.99 9.97 9.89
C LYS A 124 5.65 9.92 11.39
N VAL A 125 5.91 11.00 12.12
CA VAL A 125 5.78 11.00 13.60
C VAL A 125 4.34 11.35 14.00
N ALA A 126 3.51 10.32 14.17
CA ALA A 126 2.10 10.48 14.52
C ALA A 126 1.89 10.83 16.02
N GLY A 127 1.77 12.11 16.34
CA GLY A 127 1.35 12.57 17.67
C GLY A 127 2.07 13.81 18.20
N ARG A 128 1.97 14.04 19.51
CA ARG A 128 2.68 15.13 20.23
C ARG A 128 3.97 14.69 20.91
N GLU A 129 4.13 13.39 21.11
CA GLU A 129 5.20 12.76 21.86
C GLU A 129 5.78 11.62 21.03
N ILE A 130 7.08 11.35 21.20
CA ILE A 130 7.83 10.39 20.38
C ILE A 130 7.86 9.05 21.08
N ARG A 131 7.19 8.05 20.48
CA ARG A 131 7.37 6.63 20.85
C ARG A 131 8.59 6.08 20.13
N LEU A 132 9.61 5.67 20.88
CA LEU A 132 10.84 5.14 20.30
C LEU A 132 10.60 3.81 19.60
N GLN A 133 9.69 2.94 20.10
CA GLN A 133 9.38 1.65 19.46
C GLN A 133 8.83 1.85 18.04
N HIS A 134 7.81 2.70 17.86
CA HIS A 134 7.25 3.03 16.55
C HIS A 134 8.29 3.61 15.58
N ILE A 135 9.22 4.44 16.07
CA ILE A 135 10.31 4.93 15.23
C ILE A 135 11.27 3.81 14.84
N ALA A 136 11.65 2.93 15.78
CA ALA A 136 12.49 1.77 15.50
C ALA A 136 11.83 0.83 14.47
N GLN A 137 10.55 0.50 14.68
CA GLN A 137 9.73 -0.31 13.77
C GLN A 137 9.67 0.29 12.35
N GLU A 138 9.39 1.59 12.19
CA GLU A 138 9.36 2.24 10.87
C GLU A 138 10.77 2.43 10.24
N ILE A 139 11.84 2.58 11.04
CA ILE A 139 13.22 2.55 10.55
C ILE A 139 13.56 1.15 10.01
N LEU A 140 13.31 0.09 10.78
CA LEU A 140 13.53 -1.30 10.37
C LEU A 140 12.74 -1.61 9.09
N LYS A 141 11.43 -1.35 9.09
CA LYS A 141 10.52 -1.53 7.95
C LYS A 141 10.95 -0.75 6.71
N SER A 142 11.49 0.47 6.87
CA SER A 142 12.04 1.24 5.74
C SER A 142 13.39 0.71 5.24
N ALA A 143 14.16 0.00 6.07
CA ALA A 143 15.49 -0.51 5.75
C ALA A 143 15.45 -1.94 5.17
N THR A 144 14.62 -2.82 5.73
CA THR A 144 14.49 -4.23 5.36
C THR A 144 13.30 -4.50 4.42
N GLY A 145 12.30 -3.62 4.40
CA GLY A 145 11.01 -3.85 3.73
C GLY A 145 10.00 -4.66 4.54
N ILE A 146 10.33 -5.07 5.77
CA ILE A 146 9.54 -6.02 6.58
C ILE A 146 9.00 -5.30 7.83
N SER A 147 7.71 -5.46 8.12
CA SER A 147 7.13 -4.94 9.37
C SER A 147 7.63 -5.76 10.57
N CYS A 148 8.27 -5.09 11.55
CA CYS A 148 8.72 -5.75 12.78
C CYS A 148 7.56 -5.90 13.77
N PRO A 149 7.25 -7.12 14.28
CA PRO A 149 6.16 -7.34 15.24
C PRO A 149 6.59 -7.22 16.71
N LEU A 150 7.86 -6.90 16.99
CA LEU A 150 8.39 -6.71 18.34
C LEU A 150 8.04 -5.30 18.86
N ASP A 151 7.51 -5.21 20.07
CA ASP A 151 7.20 -3.96 20.79
C ASP A 151 8.19 -3.66 21.95
N ASP A 152 9.15 -4.55 22.23
CA ASP A 152 10.18 -4.31 23.25
C ASP A 152 11.29 -3.38 22.74
N LEU A 153 11.64 -2.36 23.52
CA LEU A 153 12.59 -1.33 23.10
C LEU A 153 14.07 -1.75 23.21
N GLU A 154 14.43 -2.74 24.04
CA GLU A 154 15.81 -3.23 24.10
C GLU A 154 16.12 -4.14 22.91
N ASP A 155 15.20 -5.05 22.55
CA ASP A 155 15.31 -5.86 21.33
C ASP A 155 15.32 -4.98 20.05
N LEU A 156 14.41 -3.99 19.98
CA LEU A 156 14.37 -3.03 18.87
C LEU A 156 15.63 -2.15 18.80
N ASP A 157 16.22 -1.77 19.94
CA ASP A 157 17.48 -1.00 19.97
C ASP A 157 18.64 -1.79 19.36
N GLU A 158 18.74 -3.11 19.61
CA GLU A 158 19.78 -3.97 19.06
C GLU A 158 19.56 -4.22 17.56
N MET A 159 18.34 -4.55 17.14
CA MET A 159 18.00 -4.71 15.72
C MET A 159 18.26 -3.45 14.90
N VAL A 160 17.87 -2.27 15.41
CA VAL A 160 18.13 -0.98 14.75
C VAL A 160 19.64 -0.69 14.71
N ARG A 161 20.37 -0.96 15.80
CA ARG A 161 21.82 -0.79 15.84
C ARG A 161 22.52 -1.60 14.75
N ASP A 162 22.25 -2.89 14.63
CA ASP A 162 22.93 -3.73 13.64
C ASP A 162 22.48 -3.41 12.20
N THR A 163 21.20 -3.09 11.96
CA THR A 163 20.69 -2.66 10.64
C THR A 163 21.39 -1.38 10.13
N LEU A 164 21.73 -0.45 11.03
CA LEU A 164 22.32 0.85 10.68
C LEU A 164 23.87 0.87 10.71
N LYS A 165 24.50 -0.23 11.13
CA LYS A 165 25.93 -0.33 11.41
C LYS A 165 26.80 -0.07 10.18
N SER A 166 27.63 0.97 10.25
CA SER A 166 28.48 1.48 9.15
C SER A 166 27.75 1.90 7.85
N GLN A 167 26.43 1.93 7.84
CA GLN A 167 25.61 2.36 6.69
C GLN A 167 25.55 3.89 6.61
N ILE A 168 25.58 4.47 5.41
CA ILE A 168 25.38 5.91 5.19
C ILE A 168 23.89 6.13 5.00
N CYS A 169 23.27 6.67 6.03
CA CYS A 169 21.83 6.68 6.21
C CYS A 169 21.23 8.07 5.93
N LEU A 170 20.04 8.10 5.34
CA LEU A 170 19.15 9.26 5.36
C LEU A 170 17.89 8.91 6.16
N PHE A 171 17.74 9.54 7.32
CA PHE A 171 16.49 9.48 8.08
C PHE A 171 15.66 10.71 7.76
N VAL A 172 14.44 10.54 7.26
CA VAL A 172 13.46 11.63 7.15
C VAL A 172 12.44 11.48 8.27
N PHE A 173 12.41 12.44 9.19
CA PHE A 173 11.37 12.53 10.20
C PHE A 173 10.38 13.63 9.82
N ASP A 174 9.15 13.23 9.48
CA ASP A 174 8.12 14.12 8.96
C ASP A 174 7.10 14.54 10.02
N GLU A 175 6.73 15.83 10.00
CA GLU A 175 5.80 16.52 10.91
C GLU A 175 6.16 16.45 12.41
N ILE A 176 7.45 16.49 12.76
CA ILE A 176 7.89 16.63 14.16
C ILE A 176 7.28 17.90 14.79
N HIS A 177 6.48 17.72 15.84
CA HIS A 177 5.94 18.80 16.65
C HIS A 177 6.91 19.27 17.75
N SER A 178 7.56 18.33 18.43
CA SER A 178 8.56 18.56 19.48
C SER A 178 9.50 17.37 19.57
N MET A 179 10.76 17.60 19.92
CA MET A 179 11.74 16.56 20.25
C MET A 179 12.04 16.65 21.74
N GLY A 180 11.77 15.58 22.51
CA GLY A 180 12.29 15.49 23.87
C GLY A 180 13.80 15.31 23.84
N GLU A 181 14.55 16.05 24.66
CA GLU A 181 16.02 15.93 24.72
C GLU A 181 16.45 14.49 25.05
N GLY A 182 15.73 13.81 25.96
CA GLY A 182 15.95 12.40 26.28
C GLY A 182 15.71 11.45 25.10
N SER A 183 14.63 11.67 24.31
CA SER A 183 14.33 10.87 23.12
C SER A 183 15.41 11.05 22.04
N TRP A 184 15.86 12.28 21.79
CA TRP A 184 16.96 12.53 20.85
C TRP A 184 18.30 11.96 21.36
N LEU A 185 18.58 12.09 22.66
CA LEU A 185 19.77 11.52 23.28
C LEU A 185 19.79 10.00 23.16
N HIS A 186 18.66 9.32 23.39
CA HIS A 186 18.51 7.87 23.18
C HIS A 186 18.83 7.50 21.74
N MET A 187 18.14 8.10 20.76
CA MET A 187 18.38 7.81 19.34
C MET A 187 19.84 8.06 18.93
N ASN A 188 20.46 9.12 19.45
CA ASN A 188 21.86 9.45 19.16
C ASN A 188 22.87 8.49 19.84
N GLN A 189 22.57 7.93 21.02
CA GLN A 189 23.43 6.99 21.75
C GLN A 189 23.17 5.50 21.45
N LYS A 190 21.97 5.16 20.98
CA LYS A 190 21.56 3.78 20.68
C LYS A 190 21.61 3.46 19.19
N TRP A 191 21.17 4.37 18.32
CA TRP A 191 21.02 4.10 16.89
C TRP A 191 22.03 4.87 16.02
N PHE A 192 22.17 6.17 16.23
CA PHE A 192 22.99 7.00 15.33
C PHE A 192 24.50 6.98 15.63
N ASN A 193 24.95 6.44 16.77
CA ASN A 193 26.38 6.33 17.06
C ASN A 193 27.11 5.20 16.29
N VAL A 194 26.38 4.38 15.52
CA VAL A 194 26.96 3.32 14.67
C VAL A 194 26.85 3.58 13.17
N VAL A 195 26.20 4.66 12.73
CA VAL A 195 26.08 4.99 11.29
C VAL A 195 27.41 5.41 10.69
N GLY A 196 27.55 5.26 9.37
CA GLY A 196 28.71 5.72 8.61
C GLY A 196 28.78 7.24 8.48
N LEU A 197 30.02 7.76 8.37
CA LEU A 197 30.32 9.18 8.18
C LEU A 197 29.55 9.80 7.00
N GLY A 198 29.03 11.01 7.18
CA GLY A 198 28.21 11.70 6.19
C GLY A 198 26.72 11.38 6.24
N SER A 199 26.25 10.54 7.18
CA SER A 199 24.82 10.27 7.36
C SER A 199 24.03 11.54 7.71
N LYS A 200 22.76 11.58 7.29
CA LYS A 200 21.91 12.78 7.35
C LYS A 200 20.59 12.49 8.06
N VAL A 201 20.12 13.47 8.83
CA VAL A 201 18.75 13.49 9.37
C VAL A 201 18.02 14.69 8.79
N LEU A 202 17.04 14.46 7.93
CA LEU A 202 16.14 15.50 7.44
C LEU A 202 14.92 15.56 8.36
N ILE A 203 14.65 16.72 8.95
CA ILE A 203 13.48 16.92 9.83
C ILE A 203 12.54 17.91 9.17
N THR A 204 11.25 17.59 9.04
CA THR A 204 10.23 18.60 8.75
C THR A 204 9.53 19.00 10.05
N SER A 205 9.40 20.31 10.31
CA SER A 205 8.73 20.80 11.52
C SER A 205 7.97 22.11 11.29
N ARG A 206 7.01 22.39 12.17
CA ARG A 206 6.35 23.69 12.33
C ARG A 206 7.04 24.56 13.41
N SER A 207 7.90 23.97 14.23
CA SER A 207 8.60 24.64 15.32
C SER A 207 10.03 25.01 14.93
N TYR A 208 10.39 26.27 15.17
CA TYR A 208 11.76 26.79 15.00
C TYR A 208 12.71 26.29 16.11
N ASP A 209 12.18 25.83 17.25
CA ASP A 209 12.98 25.38 18.39
C ASP A 209 13.63 24.02 18.16
N VAL A 210 13.08 23.19 17.26
CA VAL A 210 13.70 21.93 16.83
C VAL A 210 15.08 22.17 16.23
N GLY A 211 15.30 23.26 15.49
CA GLY A 211 16.64 23.62 15.01
C GLY A 211 17.62 23.95 16.14
N LYS A 212 17.15 24.57 17.23
CA LYS A 212 17.97 24.92 18.40
C LYS A 212 18.43 23.67 19.15
N ILE A 213 17.52 22.73 19.40
CA ILE A 213 17.81 21.43 20.04
C ILE A 213 18.87 20.66 19.22
N MET A 214 18.78 20.73 17.89
CA MET A 214 19.71 20.08 16.96
C MET A 214 20.97 20.89 16.64
N GLY A 215 21.21 22.01 17.34
CA GLY A 215 22.42 22.83 17.20
C GLY A 215 22.62 23.53 15.84
N ARG A 216 21.61 23.56 14.96
CA ARG A 216 21.74 24.07 13.58
C ARG A 216 20.59 25.01 13.20
N LYS A 217 20.91 26.12 12.53
CA LYS A 217 19.87 27.01 11.97
C LYS A 217 19.01 26.24 10.95
N PRO A 218 17.66 26.30 11.03
CA PRO A 218 16.79 25.64 10.07
C PRO A 218 16.80 26.31 8.69
N ILE A 219 16.46 25.51 7.67
CA ILE A 219 16.09 25.97 6.34
C ILE A 219 14.64 26.44 6.40
N GLU A 220 14.40 27.73 6.15
CA GLU A 220 13.09 28.35 6.18
C GLU A 220 12.42 28.29 4.80
N LEU A 221 11.43 27.40 4.62
CA LEU A 221 10.77 27.14 3.34
C LEU A 221 9.78 28.29 3.01
N ARG A 222 10.04 29.02 1.92
CA ARG A 222 9.39 30.33 1.63
C ARG A 222 8.06 30.25 0.87
N GLY A 223 7.63 29.05 0.48
CA GLY A 223 6.40 28.85 -0.31
C GLY A 223 6.56 29.20 -1.79
N LEU A 224 5.45 29.15 -2.51
CA LEU A 224 5.38 29.53 -3.93
C LEU A 224 5.54 31.05 -4.09
N SER A 225 6.27 31.47 -5.13
CA SER A 225 6.29 32.88 -5.55
C SER A 225 4.90 33.36 -5.97
N GLU A 226 4.61 34.66 -5.87
CA GLU A 226 3.30 35.25 -6.20
C GLU A 226 2.79 34.79 -7.59
N HIS A 227 3.65 34.82 -8.61
CA HIS A 227 3.32 34.36 -9.95
C HIS A 227 2.98 32.85 -10.01
N ALA A 228 3.74 32.00 -9.32
CA ALA A 228 3.50 30.56 -9.29
C ALA A 228 2.21 30.22 -8.50
N GLY A 229 2.01 30.84 -7.34
CA GLY A 229 0.83 30.67 -6.52
C GLY A 229 -0.45 31.20 -7.19
N TRP A 230 -0.36 32.32 -7.91
CA TRP A 230 -1.46 32.84 -8.72
C TRP A 230 -1.81 31.93 -9.91
N SER A 231 -0.80 31.34 -10.55
CA SER A 231 -0.98 30.34 -11.61
C SER A 231 -1.72 29.09 -11.08
N LEU A 232 -1.33 28.62 -9.88
CA LEU A 232 -2.01 27.50 -9.19
C LEU A 232 -3.47 27.84 -8.82
N CYS A 233 -3.72 28.99 -8.18
CA CYS A 233 -5.07 29.48 -7.89
C CYS A 233 -5.92 29.55 -9.17
N ARG A 234 -5.37 30.11 -10.25
CA ARG A 234 -6.06 30.28 -11.53
C ARG A 234 -6.44 28.94 -12.17
N HIS A 235 -5.54 27.96 -12.14
CA HIS A 235 -5.81 26.62 -12.69
C HIS A 235 -6.87 25.86 -11.88
N LEU A 236 -6.99 26.15 -10.58
CA LEU A 236 -8.00 25.54 -9.70
C LEU A 236 -9.36 26.25 -9.72
N ALA A 237 -9.38 27.56 -10.01
CA ALA A 237 -10.61 28.34 -10.06
C ALA A 237 -11.38 28.23 -11.39
N PHE A 238 -10.71 27.88 -12.50
CA PHE A 238 -11.29 27.88 -13.85
C PHE A 238 -10.90 26.65 -14.66
N ASP A 239 -11.88 26.00 -15.29
CA ASP A 239 -11.63 24.88 -16.20
C ASP A 239 -10.87 25.32 -17.46
N SER A 240 -9.85 24.54 -17.82
CA SER A 240 -8.92 24.84 -18.94
C SER A 240 -9.56 24.88 -20.34
N SER A 241 -10.85 24.52 -20.45
CA SER A 241 -11.61 24.45 -21.71
C SER A 241 -12.26 25.77 -22.14
N GLU A 242 -12.46 26.74 -21.25
CA GLU A 242 -13.15 28.00 -21.61
C GLU A 242 -12.19 29.19 -21.78
N GLY A 243 -12.16 29.77 -22.99
CA GLY A 243 -11.39 30.96 -23.35
C GLY A 243 -11.91 32.29 -22.76
N VAL A 244 -12.32 32.29 -21.49
CA VAL A 244 -12.91 33.46 -20.82
C VAL A 244 -11.84 34.51 -20.52
N LYS A 245 -12.12 35.77 -20.91
CA LYS A 245 -11.28 36.93 -20.58
C LYS A 245 -11.28 37.16 -19.06
N ASN A 246 -10.09 37.32 -18.48
CA ASN A 246 -9.79 37.47 -17.05
C ASN A 246 -10.96 37.92 -16.14
N PRO A 247 -11.49 37.03 -15.29
CA PRO A 247 -12.30 37.42 -14.12
C PRO A 247 -11.43 37.79 -12.89
N LEU A 248 -10.15 37.36 -12.89
CA LEU A 248 -9.28 37.37 -11.70
C LEU A 248 -8.73 38.74 -11.27
N THR A 249 -8.98 39.83 -12.00
CA THR A 249 -8.58 41.19 -11.58
C THR A 249 -9.55 41.76 -10.53
N SER A 250 -9.94 40.94 -9.56
CA SER A 250 -10.70 41.33 -8.38
C SER A 250 -9.71 41.55 -7.23
N PRO A 251 -9.68 42.74 -6.60
CA PRO A 251 -8.81 42.98 -5.44
C PRO A 251 -9.02 41.98 -4.30
N MET A 252 -10.19 41.35 -4.20
CA MET A 252 -10.46 40.28 -3.23
C MET A 252 -9.66 39.00 -3.53
N ALA A 253 -9.45 38.65 -4.80
CA ALA A 253 -8.62 37.50 -5.17
C ALA A 253 -7.15 37.73 -4.80
N GLU A 254 -6.63 38.93 -5.10
CA GLU A 254 -5.25 39.33 -4.78
C GLU A 254 -5.02 39.40 -3.26
N ASN A 255 -5.96 39.99 -2.51
CA ASN A 255 -5.92 40.02 -1.04
C ASN A 255 -5.92 38.60 -0.41
N LEU A 256 -6.79 37.70 -0.88
CA LEU A 256 -6.83 36.32 -0.39
C LEU A 256 -5.54 35.54 -0.75
N ALA A 257 -4.98 35.76 -1.94
CA ALA A 257 -3.71 35.16 -2.34
C ALA A 257 -2.53 35.69 -1.49
N ALA A 258 -2.53 36.98 -1.14
CA ALA A 258 -1.53 37.55 -0.24
C ALA A 258 -1.59 36.94 1.18
N LEU A 259 -2.79 36.73 1.73
CA LEU A 259 -2.98 36.00 3.00
C LEU A 259 -2.46 34.55 2.97
N CYS A 260 -2.38 33.93 1.78
CA CYS A 260 -1.86 32.57 1.65
C CYS A 260 -0.34 32.47 1.86
N GLN A 261 0.42 33.58 1.76
CA GLN A 261 1.88 33.62 1.94
C GLN A 261 2.62 32.51 1.15
N GLY A 262 2.20 32.27 -0.10
CA GLY A 262 2.78 31.23 -0.96
C GLY A 262 2.43 29.78 -0.60
N SER A 263 1.60 29.53 0.42
CA SER A 263 1.20 28.17 0.85
C SER A 263 0.29 27.48 -0.19
N PRO A 264 0.73 26.37 -0.83
CA PRO A 264 -0.08 25.70 -1.85
C PRO A 264 -1.43 25.20 -1.32
N LEU A 265 -1.49 24.77 -0.05
CA LEU A 265 -2.73 24.35 0.59
C LEU A 265 -3.76 25.49 0.66
N LEU A 266 -3.32 26.69 1.04
CA LEU A 266 -4.21 27.85 1.17
C LEU A 266 -4.64 28.37 -0.21
N LEU A 267 -3.72 28.36 -1.18
CA LEU A 267 -4.01 28.69 -2.57
C LEU A 267 -4.99 27.66 -3.19
N LYS A 268 -4.86 26.37 -2.84
CA LYS A 268 -5.84 25.32 -3.19
C LYS A 268 -7.21 25.59 -2.60
N LEU A 269 -7.30 25.96 -1.32
CA LEU A 269 -8.54 26.36 -0.68
C LEU A 269 -9.18 27.58 -1.39
N VAL A 270 -8.42 28.64 -1.65
CA VAL A 270 -8.90 29.85 -2.36
C VAL A 270 -9.39 29.54 -3.78
N GLY A 271 -8.64 28.75 -4.55
CA GLY A 271 -9.08 28.31 -5.89
C GLY A 271 -10.36 27.49 -5.84
N SER A 272 -10.48 26.58 -4.87
CA SER A 272 -11.70 25.77 -4.68
C SER A 272 -12.91 26.61 -4.22
N LEU A 273 -12.69 27.67 -3.44
CA LEU A 273 -13.71 28.62 -3.00
C LEU A 273 -14.28 29.39 -4.22
N MET A 274 -13.41 29.85 -5.12
CA MET A 274 -13.81 30.52 -6.36
C MET A 274 -14.57 29.58 -7.31
N ARG A 275 -14.18 28.30 -7.40
CA ARG A 275 -14.82 27.31 -8.29
C ARG A 275 -16.16 26.79 -7.76
N HIS A 276 -16.20 26.34 -6.51
CA HIS A 276 -17.34 25.60 -5.96
C HIS A 276 -18.30 26.47 -5.14
N GLU A 277 -17.83 27.57 -4.55
CA GLU A 277 -18.63 28.44 -3.67
C GLU A 277 -18.77 29.84 -4.29
N LYS A 278 -18.94 29.90 -5.61
CA LYS A 278 -18.91 31.15 -6.39
C LYS A 278 -19.85 32.24 -5.84
N GLU A 279 -21.09 31.90 -5.49
CA GLU A 279 -22.04 32.87 -4.91
C GLU A 279 -21.53 33.46 -3.58
N PHE A 280 -20.77 32.70 -2.80
CA PHE A 280 -20.15 33.17 -1.55
C PHE A 280 -18.93 34.04 -1.85
N TYR A 281 -18.11 33.66 -2.83
CA TYR A 281 -16.99 34.46 -3.30
C TYR A 281 -17.43 35.82 -3.89
N ASP A 282 -18.47 35.83 -4.73
CA ASP A 282 -19.07 37.05 -5.29
C ASP A 282 -19.66 37.94 -4.16
N MET A 283 -20.23 37.33 -3.11
CA MET A 283 -20.67 38.03 -1.91
C MET A 283 -19.50 38.67 -1.14
N LEU A 284 -18.36 37.97 -0.95
CA LEU A 284 -17.15 38.57 -0.38
C LEU A 284 -16.72 39.80 -1.19
N CYS A 285 -16.65 39.68 -2.52
CA CYS A 285 -16.25 40.76 -3.43
C CYS A 285 -17.21 41.96 -3.38
N SER A 286 -18.48 41.76 -3.04
CA SER A 286 -19.49 42.82 -2.93
C SER A 286 -19.39 43.66 -1.64
N THR A 287 -18.57 43.26 -0.68
CA THR A 287 -18.38 44.01 0.57
C THR A 287 -17.22 45.01 0.47
N ASN A 288 -17.37 46.20 1.09
CA ASN A 288 -16.39 47.30 1.12
C ASN A 288 -15.12 46.98 1.96
N LEU A 289 -14.52 45.82 1.74
CA LEU A 289 -13.23 45.40 2.29
C LEU A 289 -12.06 45.78 1.36
N SER A 290 -12.37 46.32 0.18
CA SER A 290 -11.43 46.91 -0.78
C SER A 290 -10.89 48.29 -0.38
N ASP A 291 -11.47 48.94 0.63
CA ASP A 291 -11.25 50.36 0.93
C ASP A 291 -9.94 50.65 1.71
N GLY A 292 -8.81 50.25 1.12
CA GLY A 292 -7.45 50.79 1.35
C GLY A 292 -6.80 50.58 2.72
N LYS A 293 -7.54 50.14 3.74
CA LYS A 293 -6.99 49.76 5.03
C LYS A 293 -6.38 48.36 4.90
N SER A 294 -5.06 48.26 5.10
CA SER A 294 -4.38 46.99 5.35
C SER A 294 -5.21 46.12 6.28
N MET A 295 -5.39 44.84 5.95
CA MET A 295 -5.97 43.91 6.90
C MET A 295 -5.15 43.97 8.21
N PRO A 296 -5.81 44.02 9.38
CA PRO A 296 -5.14 44.32 10.64
C PRO A 296 -4.16 43.23 11.08
N PHE A 297 -4.29 42.03 10.51
CA PHE A 297 -3.37 40.91 10.70
C PHE A 297 -3.38 40.02 9.44
N ALA A 298 -2.22 39.43 9.10
CA ALA A 298 -2.02 38.63 7.89
C ALA A 298 -1.95 37.14 8.23
N ASP A 299 -3.08 36.57 8.66
CA ASP A 299 -3.15 35.18 9.15
C ASP A 299 -3.64 34.19 8.08
N ALA A 300 -2.83 33.16 7.83
CA ALA A 300 -3.19 31.96 7.07
C ALA A 300 -4.52 31.32 7.51
N SER A 301 -4.82 31.39 8.82
CA SER A 301 -6.01 30.82 9.44
C SER A 301 -7.30 31.45 8.91
N ILE A 302 -7.27 32.72 8.47
CA ILE A 302 -8.45 33.41 7.91
C ILE A 302 -8.94 32.70 6.64
N VAL A 303 -8.02 32.29 5.77
CA VAL A 303 -8.35 31.57 4.53
C VAL A 303 -9.03 30.22 4.84
N VAL A 304 -8.54 29.51 5.85
CA VAL A 304 -9.15 28.24 6.30
C VAL A 304 -10.53 28.47 6.92
N LEU A 305 -10.68 29.47 7.81
CA LEU A 305 -11.95 29.81 8.45
C LEU A 305 -13.03 30.22 7.42
N LEU A 306 -12.67 31.02 6.40
CA LEU A 306 -13.57 31.39 5.32
C LEU A 306 -13.98 30.19 4.46
N SER A 307 -13.02 29.32 4.11
CA SER A 307 -13.28 28.11 3.32
C SER A 307 -14.17 27.12 4.06
N ILE A 308 -13.97 26.97 5.38
CA ILE A 308 -14.81 26.17 6.27
C ILE A 308 -16.22 26.80 6.41
N TRP A 309 -16.34 28.11 6.52
CA TRP A 309 -17.63 28.78 6.68
C TRP A 309 -18.50 28.71 5.42
N ALA A 310 -17.87 28.72 4.24
CA ALA A 310 -18.54 28.54 2.95
C ALA A 310 -19.16 27.14 2.78
N LEU A 311 -18.59 26.10 3.41
CA LEU A 311 -19.14 24.74 3.34
C LEU A 311 -20.60 24.67 3.84
N PRO A 312 -21.50 23.95 3.15
CA PRO A 312 -22.80 23.56 3.68
C PRO A 312 -22.70 22.92 5.06
N ARG A 313 -23.70 23.17 5.93
CA ARG A 313 -23.65 22.78 7.35
C ARG A 313 -23.33 21.28 7.59
N HIS A 314 -23.81 20.40 6.73
CA HIS A 314 -23.55 18.96 6.84
C HIS A 314 -22.08 18.60 6.58
N LEU A 315 -21.41 19.25 5.62
CA LEU A 315 -19.98 19.07 5.35
C LEU A 315 -19.12 19.65 6.48
N ARG A 316 -19.48 20.82 7.03
CA ARG A 316 -18.87 21.38 8.25
C ARG A 316 -18.85 20.36 9.41
N GLN A 317 -19.97 19.67 9.62
CA GLN A 317 -20.08 18.65 10.68
C GLN A 317 -19.29 17.36 10.38
N CYS A 318 -19.23 16.92 9.12
CA CYS A 318 -18.44 15.77 8.70
C CYS A 318 -16.93 16.01 8.82
N LEU A 319 -16.45 17.20 8.41
CA LEU A 319 -15.06 17.62 8.57
C LEU A 319 -14.65 17.70 10.05
N ALA A 320 -15.50 18.33 10.88
CA ALA A 320 -15.27 18.40 12.33
C ALA A 320 -15.31 17.02 13.01
N TYR A 321 -16.10 16.06 12.50
CA TYR A 321 -16.09 14.68 13.00
C TYR A 321 -14.71 14.04 12.80
N CYS A 322 -14.16 14.13 11.58
CA CYS A 322 -12.84 13.59 11.27
C CYS A 322 -11.71 14.31 12.05
N ALA A 323 -11.86 15.59 12.36
CA ALA A 323 -10.91 16.34 13.20
C ALA A 323 -10.91 15.94 14.70
N THR A 324 -11.76 14.99 15.12
CA THR A 324 -11.68 14.40 16.48
C THR A 324 -10.60 13.32 16.61
N PHE A 325 -10.17 12.72 15.50
CA PHE A 325 -9.08 11.75 15.45
C PHE A 325 -7.72 12.43 15.72
N PRO A 326 -6.65 11.69 16.04
CA PRO A 326 -5.31 12.26 16.15
C PRO A 326 -4.89 12.99 14.88
N HIS A 327 -3.99 13.95 15.03
CA HIS A 327 -3.35 14.62 13.89
C HIS A 327 -2.40 13.63 13.21
N GLY A 328 -2.36 13.66 11.87
CA GLY A 328 -1.55 12.73 11.05
C GLY A 328 -2.10 11.30 10.93
N TYR A 329 -3.27 11.01 11.53
CA TYR A 329 -3.92 9.70 11.47
C TYR A 329 -4.47 9.41 10.07
N ALA A 330 -4.19 8.22 9.54
CA ALA A 330 -4.79 7.72 8.29
C ALA A 330 -6.24 7.29 8.54
N LEU A 331 -7.18 7.89 7.81
CA LEU A 331 -8.61 7.66 7.97
C LEU A 331 -9.11 6.78 6.82
N ASP A 332 -9.62 5.59 7.11
CA ASP A 332 -10.33 4.79 6.11
C ASP A 332 -11.68 5.46 5.74
N LYS A 333 -11.91 5.60 4.44
CA LYS A 333 -13.07 6.27 3.84
C LYS A 333 -14.39 5.59 4.17
N GLU A 334 -14.48 4.27 4.03
CA GLU A 334 -15.73 3.53 4.22
C GLU A 334 -16.08 3.42 5.71
N LYS A 335 -15.09 3.22 6.58
CA LYS A 335 -15.19 3.30 8.04
C LYS A 335 -15.73 4.66 8.49
N ILE A 336 -15.17 5.75 7.99
CA ILE A 336 -15.65 7.11 8.30
C ILE A 336 -17.06 7.36 7.77
N ILE A 337 -17.41 6.89 6.57
CA ILE A 337 -18.78 7.00 6.04
C ILE A 337 -19.77 6.17 6.89
N LYS A 338 -19.44 4.91 7.23
CA LYS A 338 -20.19 4.04 8.17
C LYS A 338 -20.45 4.80 9.50
N MET A 339 -19.44 5.49 10.06
CA MET A 339 -19.55 6.25 11.31
C MET A 339 -20.36 7.56 11.20
N TRP A 340 -20.20 8.33 10.11
CA TRP A 340 -21.02 9.53 9.84
C TRP A 340 -22.52 9.19 9.72
N ILE A 341 -22.85 8.03 9.13
CA ILE A 341 -24.23 7.50 9.05
C ILE A 341 -24.72 7.16 10.46
N ALA A 342 -23.97 6.35 11.22
CA ALA A 342 -24.34 5.87 12.55
C ALA A 342 -24.61 7.00 13.57
N VAL A 343 -23.82 8.08 13.53
CA VAL A 343 -24.01 9.26 14.39
C VAL A 343 -25.21 10.12 13.94
N GLY A 344 -25.58 10.03 12.65
CA GLY A 344 -26.69 10.76 12.04
C GLY A 344 -26.29 12.07 11.38
N LEU A 345 -25.06 12.17 10.86
CA LEU A 345 -24.59 13.30 10.04
C LEU A 345 -25.09 13.19 8.60
N VAL A 346 -25.11 11.97 8.06
CA VAL A 346 -25.71 11.66 6.75
C VAL A 346 -27.21 11.40 6.91
N LYS A 347 -28.03 11.98 6.04
CA LYS A 347 -29.51 11.89 6.08
C LYS A 347 -30.08 11.86 4.66
N LYS A 348 -31.21 11.16 4.47
CA LYS A 348 -32.00 11.29 3.23
C LYS A 348 -32.77 12.62 3.27
N THR A 349 -32.52 13.48 2.30
CA THR A 349 -33.17 14.80 2.14
C THR A 349 -34.46 14.73 1.31
N SER A 350 -34.62 13.67 0.52
CA SER A 350 -35.79 13.41 -0.32
C SER A 350 -36.16 11.92 -0.29
N PRO A 351 -37.39 11.52 -0.66
CA PRO A 351 -37.79 10.11 -0.80
C PRO A 351 -37.19 9.43 -2.05
N GLY A 352 -36.10 9.95 -2.60
CA GLY A 352 -35.37 9.36 -3.72
C GLY A 352 -34.65 8.05 -3.36
N ASN A 353 -34.26 7.29 -4.39
CA ASN A 353 -33.74 5.93 -4.23
C ASN A 353 -32.28 5.86 -3.75
N ASN A 354 -31.60 7.00 -3.57
CA ASN A 354 -30.20 7.07 -3.14
C ASN A 354 -30.02 6.47 -1.75
N ASN A 355 -28.97 5.68 -1.54
CA ASN A 355 -28.64 5.11 -0.23
C ASN A 355 -27.79 6.08 0.60
N LEU A 356 -27.70 5.81 1.91
CA LEU A 356 -26.97 6.66 2.85
C LEU A 356 -25.45 6.63 2.57
N GLU A 357 -24.94 5.49 2.13
CA GLU A 357 -23.55 5.30 1.71
C GLU A 357 -23.23 6.16 0.48
N ASP A 358 -24.14 6.24 -0.48
CA ASP A 358 -23.99 7.03 -1.71
C ASP A 358 -23.95 8.54 -1.36
N ILE A 359 -24.79 8.98 -0.43
CA ILE A 359 -24.82 10.36 0.07
C ILE A 359 -23.55 10.66 0.89
N GLY A 360 -23.10 9.73 1.74
CA GLY A 360 -21.87 9.86 2.51
C GLY A 360 -20.62 9.92 1.61
N SER A 361 -20.56 9.08 0.59
CA SER A 361 -19.53 9.14 -0.46
C SER A 361 -19.57 10.46 -1.23
N ALA A 362 -20.76 10.98 -1.57
CA ALA A 362 -20.89 12.30 -2.18
C ALA A 362 -20.44 13.44 -1.25
N TYR A 363 -20.65 13.33 0.07
CA TYR A 363 -20.12 14.28 1.06
C TYR A 363 -18.59 14.20 1.16
N PHE A 364 -18.03 12.99 1.12
CA PHE A 364 -16.58 12.77 1.09
C PHE A 364 -15.93 13.40 -0.15
N HIS A 365 -16.43 13.10 -1.34
CA HIS A 365 -15.92 13.67 -2.60
C HIS A 365 -16.05 15.20 -2.63
N GLN A 366 -17.12 15.76 -2.04
CA GLN A 366 -17.28 17.21 -1.95
C GLN A 366 -16.28 17.91 -1.02
N LEU A 367 -15.82 17.25 0.05
CA LEU A 367 -14.72 17.75 0.89
C LEU A 367 -13.36 17.56 0.21
N LEU A 368 -13.17 16.44 -0.50
CA LEU A 368 -11.98 16.12 -1.28
C LEU A 368 -11.70 17.14 -2.40
N CYS A 369 -12.70 17.42 -3.26
CA CYS A 369 -12.58 18.41 -4.34
C CYS A 369 -12.28 19.82 -3.83
N ARG A 370 -12.73 20.14 -2.61
CA ARG A 370 -12.45 21.41 -1.92
C ARG A 370 -11.13 21.38 -1.11
N SER A 371 -10.25 20.41 -1.35
CA SER A 371 -8.91 20.29 -0.74
C SER A 371 -8.89 20.21 0.80
N PHE A 372 -9.99 19.74 1.43
CA PHE A 372 -10.03 19.50 2.87
C PHE A 372 -9.37 18.18 3.29
N PHE A 373 -9.03 17.31 2.33
CA PHE A 373 -8.33 16.05 2.53
C PHE A 373 -7.06 15.97 1.65
N MET A 374 -6.04 15.26 2.12
CA MET A 374 -4.76 14.99 1.46
C MET A 374 -4.31 13.54 1.69
N ASP A 375 -3.09 13.19 1.25
CA ASP A 375 -2.47 11.86 1.44
C ASP A 375 -3.41 10.70 1.05
N ILE A 376 -3.98 10.80 -0.16
CA ILE A 376 -4.97 9.87 -0.70
C ILE A 376 -4.29 8.55 -1.08
N THR A 377 -4.64 7.44 -0.43
CA THR A 377 -4.28 6.09 -0.90
C THR A 377 -5.39 5.52 -1.79
N ARG A 378 -5.02 4.78 -2.83
CA ARG A 378 -5.95 4.08 -3.74
C ARG A 378 -5.60 2.60 -3.82
N ASN A 379 -6.61 1.74 -3.92
CA ASN A 379 -6.42 0.30 -4.14
C ASN A 379 -6.11 -0.04 -5.60
N GLU A 380 -5.89 -1.33 -5.88
CA GLU A 380 -5.65 -1.88 -7.23
C GLU A 380 -6.74 -1.54 -8.26
N TYR A 381 -7.97 -1.25 -7.81
CA TYR A 381 -9.12 -0.91 -8.65
C TYR A 381 -9.24 0.60 -8.92
N GLY A 382 -8.37 1.42 -8.31
CA GLY A 382 -8.38 2.88 -8.39
C GLY A 382 -9.31 3.57 -7.38
N ASP A 383 -10.00 2.82 -6.52
CA ASP A 383 -10.87 3.39 -5.49
C ASP A 383 -10.05 3.95 -4.32
N ILE A 384 -10.46 5.11 -3.81
CA ILE A 384 -9.85 5.72 -2.61
C ILE A 384 -10.15 4.86 -1.38
N VAL A 385 -9.11 4.50 -0.64
CA VAL A 385 -9.17 3.76 0.63
C VAL A 385 -8.97 4.70 1.80
N GLU A 386 -7.79 5.31 1.92
CA GLU A 386 -7.46 6.20 3.03
C GLU A 386 -7.22 7.65 2.60
N PHE A 387 -7.29 8.55 3.57
CA PHE A 387 -7.01 9.98 3.44
C PHE A 387 -6.57 10.57 4.79
N GLN A 388 -6.04 11.79 4.77
CA GLN A 388 -5.74 12.58 5.98
C GLN A 388 -6.32 13.99 5.90
N ILE A 389 -6.52 14.65 7.05
CA ILE A 389 -6.83 16.08 7.11
C ILE A 389 -5.50 16.87 7.17
N PRO A 390 -5.28 17.86 6.29
CA PRO A 390 -4.13 18.76 6.38
C PRO A 390 -4.08 19.46 7.75
N GLY A 391 -2.95 19.40 8.45
CA GLY A 391 -2.95 19.75 9.89
C GLY A 391 -3.41 21.16 10.25
N LEU A 392 -3.25 22.18 9.38
CA LEU A 392 -3.81 23.52 9.63
C LEU A 392 -5.35 23.51 9.69
N ILE A 393 -5.97 22.66 8.88
CA ILE A 393 -7.41 22.42 8.86
C ILE A 393 -7.81 21.60 10.08
N HIS A 394 -7.01 20.59 10.45
CA HIS A 394 -7.22 19.76 11.65
C HIS A 394 -7.24 20.62 12.93
N ASP A 395 -6.20 21.45 13.13
CA ASP A 395 -6.05 22.31 14.31
C ASP A 395 -7.29 23.20 14.52
N ILE A 396 -7.81 23.83 13.46
CA ILE A 396 -9.02 24.69 13.49
C ILE A 396 -10.32 23.87 13.63
N ALA A 397 -10.46 22.78 12.87
CA ALA A 397 -11.66 21.95 12.87
C ALA A 397 -11.82 21.15 14.17
N LYS A 398 -10.75 20.92 14.93
CA LYS A 398 -10.74 20.23 16.22
C LYS A 398 -11.37 21.05 17.34
N ASP A 399 -11.05 22.34 17.44
CA ASP A 399 -11.73 23.23 18.39
C ASP A 399 -13.19 23.46 18.01
N ALA A 400 -13.49 23.50 16.71
CA ALA A 400 -14.87 23.43 16.23
C ALA A 400 -15.57 22.12 16.64
N ALA A 401 -14.90 20.97 16.55
CA ALA A 401 -15.46 19.69 16.97
C ALA A 401 -15.79 19.66 18.47
N ARG A 402 -14.90 20.21 19.31
CA ARG A 402 -15.14 20.43 20.75
C ARG A 402 -16.45 21.21 20.99
N ILE A 403 -16.73 22.20 20.16
CA ILE A 403 -17.91 23.09 20.26
C ILE A 403 -19.17 22.46 19.66
N ILE A 404 -19.11 21.81 18.50
CA ILE A 404 -20.28 21.19 17.83
C ILE A 404 -20.74 19.97 18.61
N PHE A 405 -19.80 19.09 18.94
CA PHE A 405 -20.12 17.81 19.55
C PHE A 405 -20.19 17.89 21.07
N LYS A 406 -19.68 18.95 21.72
CA LYS A 406 -19.87 19.21 23.17
C LYS A 406 -19.54 17.99 24.05
N LYS A 407 -18.44 17.31 23.72
CA LYS A 407 -17.97 16.02 24.30
C LYS A 407 -18.80 14.76 23.94
N LYS A 408 -19.59 14.76 22.88
CA LYS A 408 -20.26 13.55 22.34
C LYS A 408 -19.31 12.54 21.69
N ILE A 409 -18.05 12.89 21.46
CA ILE A 409 -17.05 12.03 20.84
C ILE A 409 -15.85 11.91 21.79
N GLY A 410 -15.38 10.69 22.00
CA GLY A 410 -14.18 10.38 22.78
C GLY A 410 -13.31 9.39 22.01
N VAL A 411 -12.07 9.77 21.74
CA VAL A 411 -11.08 8.94 21.05
C VAL A 411 -9.95 8.65 22.03
N VAL A 412 -9.65 7.38 22.25
CA VAL A 412 -8.60 6.90 23.15
C VAL A 412 -7.67 5.98 22.35
N GLY A 413 -6.59 6.57 21.84
CA GLY A 413 -5.57 5.89 21.02
C GLY A 413 -4.16 5.95 21.62
N SER A 414 -4.02 6.28 22.90
CA SER A 414 -2.72 6.29 23.59
C SER A 414 -2.91 6.15 25.10
N VAL A 415 -2.09 5.30 25.71
CA VAL A 415 -1.87 5.09 27.13
C VAL A 415 -0.35 4.96 27.30
N SER A 416 0.23 5.55 28.35
CA SER A 416 1.62 5.33 28.75
C SER A 416 1.74 4.01 29.52
N GLU A 417 2.86 3.32 29.36
CA GLU A 417 3.05 1.94 29.85
C GLU A 417 3.01 1.77 31.38
N ASP A 418 3.18 2.86 32.15
CA ASP A 418 3.08 2.92 33.62
C ASP A 418 1.65 2.73 34.20
N ALA A 419 0.88 1.76 33.70
CA ALA A 419 -0.47 1.45 34.19
C ALA A 419 -0.89 -0.02 33.98
N GLY A 420 -0.19 -0.94 34.66
CA GLY A 420 -0.74 -2.29 34.88
C GLY A 420 -2.10 -2.24 35.59
N HIS A 421 -3.02 -3.12 35.17
CA HIS A 421 -4.45 -3.22 35.56
C HIS A 421 -5.41 -2.19 34.94
N LEU A 422 -6.45 -2.70 34.28
CA LEU A 422 -7.53 -1.90 33.68
C LEU A 422 -8.54 -1.34 34.71
N SER A 423 -8.05 -0.68 35.77
CA SER A 423 -8.83 0.39 36.41
C SER A 423 -8.87 1.57 35.45
N LEU A 424 -9.68 1.43 34.39
CA LEU A 424 -9.68 2.22 33.15
C LEU A 424 -9.17 3.64 33.35
N LEU A 425 -8.26 4.12 32.48
CA LEU A 425 -7.78 5.51 32.37
C LEU A 425 -8.88 6.56 32.07
N LEU A 426 -10.12 6.12 32.18
CA LEU A 426 -11.34 6.86 32.32
C LEU A 426 -11.67 7.36 33.76
N PRO A 427 -10.81 7.59 34.80
CA PRO A 427 -11.27 8.34 35.98
C PRO A 427 -11.53 9.81 35.58
N SER A 428 -10.64 10.33 34.74
CA SER A 428 -10.79 11.56 33.98
C SER A 428 -12.04 11.50 33.11
N ALA A 429 -12.21 10.45 32.30
CA ALA A 429 -13.33 10.40 31.34
C ALA A 429 -14.71 10.17 32.02
N ARG A 430 -14.80 9.37 33.09
CA ARG A 430 -16.00 9.26 33.95
C ARG A 430 -16.41 10.62 34.52
N LYS A 431 -15.43 11.46 34.91
CA LYS A 431 -15.69 12.86 35.31
C LYS A 431 -16.06 13.78 34.14
N TYR A 432 -15.59 13.53 32.91
CA TYR A 432 -15.73 14.48 31.80
C TYR A 432 -16.83 14.18 30.77
N TYR A 433 -17.25 12.93 30.59
CA TYR A 433 -18.15 12.47 29.51
C TYR A 433 -19.51 11.92 30.01
N ALA A 434 -19.81 12.12 31.30
CA ALA A 434 -20.95 11.55 32.02
C ALA A 434 -22.27 11.53 31.21
N GLY A 435 -22.65 10.33 30.75
CA GLY A 435 -23.98 10.05 30.19
C GLY A 435 -24.35 10.75 28.89
N HIS A 436 -23.41 11.28 28.09
CA HIS A 436 -23.72 12.01 26.84
C HIS A 436 -22.86 11.60 25.62
N LEU A 437 -22.05 10.55 25.75
CA LEU A 437 -21.17 10.07 24.67
C LEU A 437 -21.97 9.38 23.56
N GLU A 438 -21.76 9.80 22.30
CA GLU A 438 -22.35 9.21 21.09
C GLU A 438 -21.33 8.44 20.23
N THR A 439 -20.02 8.70 20.39
CA THR A 439 -18.93 7.94 19.76
C THR A 439 -17.82 7.65 20.76
N LEU A 440 -17.38 6.40 20.83
CA LEU A 440 -16.20 5.94 21.56
C LEU A 440 -15.31 5.13 20.61
N ILE A 441 -14.02 5.46 20.57
CA ILE A 441 -12.99 4.72 19.83
C ILE A 441 -11.91 4.31 20.83
N LEU A 442 -11.69 3.00 20.98
CA LEU A 442 -10.56 2.42 21.71
C LEU A 442 -9.70 1.68 20.68
N SER A 443 -8.58 2.28 20.28
CA SER A 443 -7.74 1.76 19.18
C SER A 443 -6.27 1.71 19.61
N SER A 444 -5.79 0.55 20.05
CA SER A 444 -4.40 0.31 20.42
C SER A 444 -4.13 -1.19 20.58
N LEU A 445 -2.87 -1.61 20.41
CA LEU A 445 -2.34 -2.95 20.73
C LEU A 445 -2.31 -3.26 22.25
N ILE A 446 -3.24 -2.71 23.03
CA ILE A 446 -3.29 -2.94 24.48
C ILE A 446 -3.62 -4.42 24.74
N GLU A 447 -2.81 -5.03 25.61
CA GLU A 447 -3.09 -6.35 26.13
C GLU A 447 -4.32 -6.30 27.04
N PHE A 448 -5.39 -6.99 26.66
CA PHE A 448 -6.60 -7.16 27.46
C PHE A 448 -6.80 -8.65 27.72
N ASP A 449 -6.62 -9.10 28.97
CA ASP A 449 -7.11 -10.41 29.38
C ASP A 449 -8.65 -10.47 29.30
N ASP A 450 -9.31 -9.37 29.70
CA ASP A 450 -10.73 -9.11 29.47
C ASP A 450 -11.03 -7.60 29.49
N ILE A 451 -11.80 -7.11 28.52
CA ILE A 451 -12.50 -5.83 28.69
C ILE A 451 -13.75 -6.12 29.54
N GLN A 452 -13.76 -5.65 30.79
CA GLN A 452 -15.00 -5.62 31.58
C GLN A 452 -15.99 -4.60 30.97
N VAL A 453 -16.78 -5.07 30.00
CA VAL A 453 -17.83 -4.34 29.25
C VAL A 453 -18.83 -3.63 30.18
N GLN A 454 -18.97 -4.09 31.42
CA GLN A 454 -19.70 -3.41 32.50
C GLN A 454 -19.33 -1.91 32.64
N SER A 455 -18.09 -1.54 32.34
CA SER A 455 -17.63 -0.15 32.30
C SER A 455 -18.23 0.70 31.18
N LEU A 456 -18.69 0.08 30.08
CA LEU A 456 -19.34 0.76 28.95
C LEU A 456 -20.83 1.05 29.20
N LEU A 457 -21.46 0.39 30.19
CA LEU A 457 -22.88 0.56 30.57
C LEU A 457 -23.24 2.00 30.99
N GLU A 458 -22.24 2.81 31.33
CA GLU A 458 -22.38 4.23 31.67
C GLU A 458 -22.74 5.10 30.43
N PHE A 459 -22.36 4.67 29.22
CA PHE A 459 -22.52 5.43 27.97
C PHE A 459 -23.83 5.12 27.24
N LYS A 460 -24.96 5.35 27.91
CA LYS A 460 -26.32 4.94 27.45
C LYS A 460 -26.81 5.53 26.10
N TYR A 461 -26.12 6.53 25.55
CA TYR A 461 -26.44 7.18 24.27
C TYR A 461 -25.43 6.87 23.15
N LEU A 462 -24.53 5.90 23.37
CA LEU A 462 -23.48 5.55 22.43
C LEU A 462 -24.07 5.02 21.13
N LYS A 463 -23.74 5.67 20.00
CA LYS A 463 -24.17 5.30 18.64
C LYS A 463 -23.08 4.59 17.87
N SER A 464 -21.82 4.93 18.12
CA SER A 464 -20.64 4.33 17.49
C SER A 464 -19.67 3.86 18.56
N LEU A 465 -19.33 2.57 18.51
CA LEU A 465 -18.33 1.92 19.35
C LEU A 465 -17.32 1.22 18.45
N ASP A 466 -16.07 1.64 18.55
CA ASP A 466 -14.95 1.04 17.82
C ASP A 466 -13.97 0.43 18.83
N LEU A 467 -13.75 -0.88 18.69
CA LEU A 467 -12.90 -1.73 19.54
C LEU A 467 -11.92 -2.55 18.68
N SER A 468 -11.66 -2.14 17.43
CA SER A 468 -10.78 -2.89 16.52
C SER A 468 -9.35 -3.01 17.05
N CYS A 469 -8.70 -4.13 16.75
CA CYS A 469 -7.33 -4.48 17.15
C CYS A 469 -7.10 -4.60 18.67
N CYS A 470 -8.15 -4.54 19.50
CA CYS A 470 -8.06 -4.90 20.91
C CYS A 470 -8.01 -6.44 21.05
N ARG A 471 -7.23 -6.98 22.00
CA ARG A 471 -7.09 -8.44 22.21
C ARG A 471 -8.31 -9.13 22.88
N ILE A 472 -9.52 -8.70 22.54
CA ILE A 472 -10.79 -9.19 23.10
C ILE A 472 -11.01 -10.66 22.69
N GLN A 473 -11.08 -11.58 23.66
CA GLN A 473 -11.41 -12.99 23.44
C GLN A 473 -12.92 -13.27 23.57
N SER A 474 -13.63 -12.48 24.39
CA SER A 474 -15.07 -12.60 24.61
C SER A 474 -15.75 -11.23 24.74
N LEU A 475 -17.02 -11.14 24.34
CA LEU A 475 -17.83 -9.92 24.49
C LEU A 475 -19.00 -10.21 25.43
N SER A 476 -19.08 -9.51 26.56
CA SER A 476 -20.16 -9.70 27.56
C SER A 476 -21.55 -9.38 26.98
N ASP A 477 -22.56 -10.08 27.50
CA ASP A 477 -23.98 -9.80 27.27
C ASP A 477 -24.38 -8.34 27.61
N ASP A 478 -23.60 -7.66 28.44
CA ASP A 478 -23.76 -6.25 28.83
C ASP A 478 -23.83 -5.29 27.63
N VAL A 479 -23.18 -5.61 26.50
CA VAL A 479 -23.16 -4.78 25.28
C VAL A 479 -24.57 -4.42 24.80
N CYS A 480 -25.55 -5.30 25.04
CA CYS A 480 -26.95 -5.11 24.64
C CYS A 480 -27.66 -3.91 25.31
N ALA A 481 -27.10 -3.36 26.40
CA ALA A 481 -27.66 -2.22 27.11
C ALA A 481 -27.49 -0.89 26.33
N LEU A 482 -26.56 -0.86 25.37
CA LEU A 482 -26.27 0.26 24.48
C LEU A 482 -27.35 0.39 23.38
N LYS A 483 -28.60 0.65 23.78
CA LYS A 483 -29.79 0.61 22.88
C LYS A 483 -29.78 1.64 21.75
N GLU A 484 -28.92 2.65 21.82
CA GLU A 484 -28.68 3.64 20.76
C GLU A 484 -27.61 3.23 19.74
N LEU A 485 -26.93 2.10 19.97
CA LEU A 485 -25.79 1.68 19.16
C LEU A 485 -26.20 1.33 17.72
N ARG A 486 -25.46 1.91 16.78
CA ARG A 486 -25.66 1.81 15.33
C ARG A 486 -24.43 1.29 14.61
N TYR A 487 -23.24 1.62 15.09
CA TYR A 487 -21.97 1.10 14.60
C TYR A 487 -21.27 0.38 15.75
N LEU A 488 -20.93 -0.89 15.52
CA LEU A 488 -20.07 -1.68 16.39
C LEU A 488 -18.97 -2.31 15.53
N ASN A 489 -17.73 -1.96 15.83
CA ASN A 489 -16.56 -2.57 15.20
C ASN A 489 -15.75 -3.36 16.23
N LEU A 490 -15.47 -4.60 15.87
CA LEU A 490 -14.73 -5.62 16.60
C LEU A 490 -13.68 -6.26 15.66
N SER A 491 -13.29 -5.60 14.57
CA SER A 491 -12.36 -6.16 13.59
C SER A 491 -10.99 -6.43 14.19
N CYS A 492 -10.31 -7.46 13.69
CA CYS A 492 -8.98 -7.89 14.17
C CYS A 492 -8.97 -8.19 15.69
N THR A 493 -10.06 -8.76 16.22
CA THR A 493 -10.14 -9.23 17.62
C THR A 493 -10.05 -10.76 17.69
N LEU A 494 -9.84 -11.31 18.89
CA LEU A 494 -9.67 -12.75 19.14
C LEU A 494 -11.01 -13.46 19.43
N ILE A 495 -12.15 -12.84 19.11
CA ILE A 495 -13.48 -13.28 19.54
C ILE A 495 -13.88 -14.59 18.87
N GLU A 496 -14.08 -15.65 19.68
CA GLU A 496 -14.57 -16.94 19.16
C GLU A 496 -16.08 -16.96 18.85
N ARG A 497 -16.87 -16.19 19.61
CA ARG A 497 -18.34 -16.13 19.52
C ARG A 497 -18.85 -14.76 19.97
N LEU A 498 -19.84 -14.23 19.26
CA LEU A 498 -20.61 -13.07 19.74
C LEU A 498 -21.70 -13.52 20.73
N PRO A 499 -22.03 -12.71 21.76
CA PRO A 499 -23.11 -13.01 22.70
C PRO A 499 -24.47 -12.96 22.00
N ASP A 500 -25.35 -13.93 22.27
CA ASP A 500 -26.71 -13.98 21.68
C ASP A 500 -27.53 -12.70 21.94
N SER A 501 -27.23 -12.00 23.05
CA SER A 501 -27.86 -10.73 23.39
C SER A 501 -27.55 -9.56 22.45
N ILE A 502 -26.52 -9.63 21.61
CA ILE A 502 -26.22 -8.61 20.61
C ILE A 502 -27.42 -8.40 19.65
N THR A 503 -28.22 -9.46 19.45
CA THR A 503 -29.49 -9.44 18.68
C THR A 503 -30.57 -8.53 19.28
N ARG A 504 -30.37 -8.02 20.51
CA ARG A 504 -31.23 -7.01 21.15
C ARG A 504 -30.92 -5.58 20.68
N LEU A 505 -29.80 -5.34 20.00
CA LEU A 505 -29.38 -4.03 19.47
C LEU A 505 -30.18 -3.65 18.21
N SER A 506 -31.49 -3.46 18.36
CA SER A 506 -32.43 -3.21 17.26
C SER A 506 -32.15 -1.98 16.37
N ARG A 507 -31.21 -1.10 16.75
CA ARG A 507 -30.76 0.08 15.98
C ARG A 507 -29.42 -0.12 15.26
N LEU A 508 -28.82 -1.31 15.34
CA LEU A 508 -27.53 -1.59 14.71
C LEU A 508 -27.65 -1.52 13.18
N GLU A 509 -26.86 -0.62 12.58
CA GLU A 509 -26.75 -0.34 11.14
C GLU A 509 -25.45 -0.93 10.56
N THR A 510 -24.39 -1.06 11.36
CA THR A 510 -23.12 -1.69 11.02
C THR A 510 -22.65 -2.59 12.16
N LEU A 511 -22.36 -3.85 11.84
CA LEU A 511 -21.56 -4.76 12.65
C LEU A 511 -20.35 -5.17 11.81
N ASP A 512 -19.16 -4.90 12.33
CA ASP A 512 -17.90 -5.23 11.68
C ASP A 512 -17.11 -6.19 12.59
N VAL A 513 -16.88 -7.41 12.11
CA VAL A 513 -16.10 -8.46 12.76
C VAL A 513 -15.07 -9.04 11.78
N SER A 514 -14.65 -8.24 10.79
CA SER A 514 -13.64 -8.63 9.81
C SER A 514 -12.30 -9.00 10.48
N TRP A 515 -11.54 -9.92 9.87
CA TRP A 515 -10.27 -10.46 10.39
C TRP A 515 -10.35 -11.19 11.74
N CYS A 516 -11.56 -11.46 12.27
CA CYS A 516 -11.75 -12.31 13.45
C CYS A 516 -11.60 -13.80 13.06
N TYR A 517 -10.37 -14.21 12.75
CA TYR A 517 -10.04 -15.56 12.26
C TYR A 517 -10.55 -16.71 13.16
N ARG A 518 -10.68 -16.47 14.47
CA ARG A 518 -11.21 -17.45 15.46
C ARG A 518 -12.74 -17.50 15.56
N LEU A 519 -13.49 -16.64 14.88
CA LEU A 519 -14.95 -16.52 15.01
C LEU A 519 -15.66 -17.74 14.43
N LYS A 520 -16.11 -18.66 15.30
CA LYS A 520 -16.65 -19.96 14.91
C LYS A 520 -18.12 -19.91 14.51
N GLN A 521 -18.90 -19.05 15.16
CA GLN A 521 -20.37 -18.97 15.04
C GLN A 521 -20.91 -17.56 15.30
N LEU A 522 -21.97 -17.20 14.58
CA LEU A 522 -22.80 -16.01 14.84
C LEU A 522 -24.07 -16.37 15.65
N PRO A 523 -24.70 -15.38 16.34
CA PRO A 523 -25.92 -15.57 17.13
C PRO A 523 -27.09 -16.17 16.33
N LYS A 524 -27.86 -17.08 16.93
CA LYS A 524 -28.98 -17.75 16.22
C LYS A 524 -30.10 -16.82 15.79
N GLN A 525 -30.19 -15.61 16.35
CA GLN A 525 -31.30 -14.68 16.10
C GLN A 525 -30.85 -13.37 15.45
N MET A 526 -29.76 -13.39 14.66
CA MET A 526 -29.27 -12.25 13.85
C MET A 526 -30.37 -11.57 13.02
N CYS A 527 -31.36 -12.33 12.56
CA CYS A 527 -32.53 -11.84 11.82
C CYS A 527 -33.34 -10.72 12.53
N LYS A 528 -33.15 -10.51 13.85
CA LYS A 528 -33.74 -9.42 14.63
C LYS A 528 -33.12 -8.04 14.34
N LEU A 529 -31.91 -7.98 13.79
CA LEU A 529 -31.20 -6.73 13.52
C LEU A 529 -31.69 -6.06 12.22
N THR A 530 -32.99 -5.79 12.10
CA THR A 530 -33.65 -5.42 10.82
C THR A 530 -33.15 -4.12 10.18
N HIS A 531 -32.43 -3.28 10.92
CA HIS A 531 -31.79 -2.06 10.42
C HIS A 531 -30.37 -2.27 9.89
N LEU A 532 -29.79 -3.47 10.04
CA LEU A 532 -28.40 -3.77 9.68
C LEU A 532 -28.18 -3.59 8.17
N ARG A 533 -27.23 -2.72 7.85
CA ARG A 533 -26.81 -2.31 6.51
C ARG A 533 -25.48 -2.95 6.12
N HIS A 534 -24.60 -3.15 7.09
CA HIS A 534 -23.29 -3.77 6.89
C HIS A 534 -23.10 -4.87 7.94
N LEU A 535 -22.77 -6.08 7.47
CA LEU A 535 -22.34 -7.20 8.29
C LEU A 535 -20.98 -7.65 7.73
N ASP A 536 -19.91 -7.07 8.24
CA ASP A 536 -18.57 -7.34 7.74
C ASP A 536 -18.00 -8.62 8.38
N LEU A 537 -17.62 -9.56 7.52
CA LEU A 537 -17.23 -10.94 7.85
C LEU A 537 -16.00 -11.38 7.03
N LEU A 538 -15.30 -10.41 6.42
CA LEU A 538 -14.11 -10.68 5.60
C LEU A 538 -13.04 -11.39 6.45
N LEU A 539 -12.45 -12.48 5.94
CA LEU A 539 -11.43 -13.29 6.61
C LEU A 539 -11.83 -13.86 8.00
N CYS A 540 -13.13 -14.09 8.22
CA CYS A 540 -13.62 -14.93 9.32
C CYS A 540 -13.46 -16.43 8.99
N GLU A 541 -12.22 -16.92 8.94
CA GLU A 541 -11.90 -18.28 8.46
C GLU A 541 -12.61 -19.41 9.22
N SER A 542 -12.64 -19.35 10.56
CA SER A 542 -13.30 -20.36 11.40
C SER A 542 -14.83 -20.39 11.29
N LEU A 543 -15.46 -19.48 10.54
CA LEU A 543 -16.91 -19.30 10.54
C LEU A 543 -17.63 -20.45 9.84
N SER A 544 -18.04 -21.43 10.62
CA SER A 544 -18.65 -22.69 10.16
C SER A 544 -19.92 -22.53 9.31
N SER A 545 -20.76 -21.54 9.61
CA SER A 545 -21.99 -21.22 8.86
C SER A 545 -22.59 -19.89 9.29
N LEU A 546 -23.43 -19.30 8.43
CA LEU A 546 -24.39 -18.27 8.84
C LEU A 546 -25.61 -18.89 9.55
N PRO A 547 -26.26 -18.15 10.47
CA PRO A 547 -27.52 -18.58 11.09
C PRO A 547 -28.68 -18.47 10.10
N SER A 548 -29.70 -19.31 10.27
CA SER A 548 -30.94 -19.25 9.49
C SER A 548 -31.67 -17.90 9.66
N GLN A 549 -32.51 -17.58 8.68
CA GLN A 549 -33.31 -16.36 8.58
C GLN A 549 -32.48 -15.08 8.34
N ILE A 550 -31.19 -15.20 7.97
CA ILE A 550 -30.33 -14.05 7.62
C ILE A 550 -30.92 -13.23 6.46
N GLY A 551 -31.68 -13.86 5.55
CA GLY A 551 -32.44 -13.22 4.48
C GLY A 551 -33.60 -12.34 4.95
N LEU A 552 -33.89 -12.25 6.25
CA LEU A 552 -34.82 -11.23 6.78
C LEU A 552 -34.17 -9.84 6.90
N LEU A 553 -32.83 -9.74 6.82
CA LEU A 553 -32.08 -8.48 6.88
C LEU A 553 -32.15 -7.69 5.55
N ARG A 554 -33.34 -7.27 5.14
CA ARG A 554 -33.61 -6.64 3.83
C ARG A 554 -32.90 -5.29 3.60
N SER A 555 -32.40 -4.68 4.67
CA SER A 555 -31.69 -3.38 4.67
C SER A 555 -30.19 -3.50 4.31
N LEU A 556 -29.72 -4.72 4.07
CA LEU A 556 -28.30 -5.09 4.11
C LEU A 556 -27.64 -4.92 2.73
N ASN A 557 -26.65 -4.03 2.69
CA ASN A 557 -25.88 -3.57 1.54
C ASN A 557 -24.56 -4.33 1.34
N SER A 558 -23.82 -4.60 2.42
CA SER A 558 -22.52 -5.25 2.36
C SER A 558 -22.46 -6.44 3.32
N MET A 559 -22.12 -7.59 2.77
CA MET A 559 -21.83 -8.84 3.47
C MET A 559 -20.84 -9.61 2.60
N PRO A 560 -19.52 -9.43 2.81
CA PRO A 560 -18.51 -9.97 1.91
C PRO A 560 -18.35 -11.49 1.98
N LEU A 561 -18.98 -12.16 2.95
CA LEU A 561 -18.91 -13.61 3.15
C LEU A 561 -20.29 -14.19 3.47
N PHE A 562 -20.65 -15.29 2.80
CA PHE A 562 -21.88 -16.06 3.00
C PHE A 562 -21.55 -17.56 3.09
N VAL A 563 -21.42 -18.08 4.32
CA VAL A 563 -21.07 -19.49 4.55
C VAL A 563 -22.32 -20.35 4.73
N LEU A 564 -22.47 -21.38 3.90
CA LEU A 564 -23.57 -22.34 3.96
C LEU A 564 -23.29 -23.46 4.97
N GLY A 565 -24.25 -23.71 5.86
CA GLY A 565 -24.21 -24.83 6.81
C GLY A 565 -25.07 -26.03 6.38
N LYS A 566 -24.78 -27.21 6.94
CA LYS A 566 -25.48 -28.48 6.64
C LYS A 566 -26.82 -28.63 7.39
N ASP A 567 -26.93 -28.02 8.57
CA ASP A 567 -28.07 -28.20 9.47
C ASP A 567 -29.28 -27.31 9.10
N ASP A 568 -30.47 -27.71 9.55
CA ASP A 568 -31.70 -26.94 9.31
C ASP A 568 -31.67 -25.54 9.96
N ASP A 569 -30.95 -25.39 11.07
CA ASP A 569 -30.75 -24.13 11.81
C ASP A 569 -29.84 -23.12 11.08
N CYS A 570 -29.13 -23.52 10.02
CA CYS A 570 -28.18 -22.70 9.26
C CYS A 570 -28.84 -21.94 8.09
N GLY A 571 -28.21 -20.84 7.67
CA GLY A 571 -28.61 -20.07 6.49
C GLY A 571 -28.41 -20.87 5.21
N HIS A 572 -29.47 -20.95 4.38
CA HIS A 572 -29.47 -21.69 3.11
C HIS A 572 -29.36 -20.73 1.89
N LEU A 573 -28.91 -21.23 0.74
CA LEU A 573 -28.56 -20.39 -0.42
C LEU A 573 -29.74 -19.55 -0.94
N GLY A 574 -30.97 -20.07 -0.81
CA GLY A 574 -32.20 -19.39 -1.18
C GLY A 574 -32.56 -18.14 -0.34
N GLU A 575 -31.83 -17.84 0.74
CA GLU A 575 -32.05 -16.64 1.54
C GLU A 575 -31.57 -15.36 0.85
N LEU A 576 -30.55 -15.47 -0.02
CA LEU A 576 -30.03 -14.37 -0.85
C LEU A 576 -31.13 -13.73 -1.71
N LYS A 577 -32.23 -14.44 -2.01
CA LYS A 577 -33.45 -13.98 -2.71
C LYS A 577 -34.06 -12.68 -2.17
N ARG A 578 -33.87 -12.41 -0.88
CA ARG A 578 -34.45 -11.29 -0.15
C ARG A 578 -33.47 -10.13 0.06
N LEU A 579 -32.17 -10.41 -0.08
CA LEU A 579 -31.09 -9.47 0.12
C LEU A 579 -30.79 -8.72 -1.19
N ASN A 580 -31.72 -7.85 -1.57
CA ASN A 580 -31.75 -7.15 -2.86
C ASN A 580 -30.93 -5.85 -2.86
N GLN A 581 -30.45 -5.39 -1.70
CA GLN A 581 -29.59 -4.20 -1.58
C GLN A 581 -28.10 -4.56 -1.61
N LEU A 582 -27.76 -5.86 -1.65
CA LEU A 582 -26.39 -6.36 -1.67
C LEU A 582 -25.60 -5.86 -2.89
N ARG A 583 -24.39 -5.39 -2.58
CA ARG A 583 -23.43 -4.79 -3.51
C ARG A 583 -22.01 -4.92 -2.95
N GLY A 584 -21.01 -4.68 -3.81
CA GLY A 584 -19.61 -4.76 -3.41
C GLY A 584 -18.98 -6.14 -3.70
N ARG A 585 -18.27 -6.68 -2.71
CA ARG A 585 -17.74 -8.05 -2.70
C ARG A 585 -18.78 -9.01 -2.09
N LEU A 586 -18.86 -10.23 -2.61
CA LEU A 586 -19.57 -11.35 -2.00
C LEU A 586 -18.84 -12.66 -2.28
N GLU A 587 -18.35 -13.33 -1.26
CA GLU A 587 -17.84 -14.71 -1.32
C GLU A 587 -18.91 -15.67 -0.78
N ILE A 588 -19.26 -16.72 -1.51
CA ILE A 588 -20.20 -17.77 -1.05
C ILE A 588 -19.40 -19.05 -0.83
N ARG A 589 -19.25 -19.46 0.45
CA ARG A 589 -18.50 -20.67 0.85
C ARG A 589 -19.44 -21.86 1.08
N ASN A 590 -18.86 -23.05 0.93
CA ASN A 590 -19.50 -24.35 1.16
C ASN A 590 -20.71 -24.62 0.25
N LEU A 591 -20.60 -24.29 -1.04
CA LEU A 591 -21.69 -24.42 -2.03
C LEU A 591 -22.20 -25.86 -2.22
N GLU A 592 -21.49 -26.88 -1.75
CA GLU A 592 -21.98 -28.26 -1.64
C GLU A 592 -23.19 -28.40 -0.68
N ASN A 593 -23.36 -27.48 0.26
CA ASN A 593 -24.44 -27.50 1.26
C ASN A 593 -25.76 -26.87 0.74
N ALA A 594 -25.81 -26.40 -0.51
CA ALA A 594 -27.03 -25.86 -1.11
C ALA A 594 -28.09 -26.96 -1.28
N ARG A 595 -29.29 -26.77 -0.70
CA ARG A 595 -30.30 -27.84 -0.55
C ARG A 595 -31.04 -28.19 -1.85
N GLY A 596 -30.59 -27.62 -2.97
CA GLY A 596 -31.01 -27.98 -4.31
C GLY A 596 -30.92 -26.83 -5.32
N ILE A 597 -30.98 -27.19 -6.59
CA ILE A 597 -30.90 -26.31 -7.77
C ILE A 597 -31.84 -25.08 -7.68
N ARG A 598 -32.99 -25.24 -7.03
CA ARG A 598 -33.96 -24.16 -6.79
C ARG A 598 -33.39 -23.02 -5.95
N GLU A 599 -32.54 -23.32 -4.97
CA GLU A 599 -31.94 -22.30 -4.09
C GLU A 599 -30.97 -21.39 -4.85
N ALA A 600 -30.13 -21.97 -5.71
CA ALA A 600 -29.24 -21.22 -6.60
C ALA A 600 -30.03 -20.27 -7.52
N LYS A 601 -31.11 -20.76 -8.13
CA LYS A 601 -32.00 -19.92 -8.95
C LYS A 601 -32.74 -18.85 -8.14
N ASP A 602 -33.05 -19.13 -6.88
CA ASP A 602 -33.71 -18.19 -5.99
C ASP A 602 -32.74 -17.12 -5.43
N ALA A 603 -31.42 -17.39 -5.38
CA ALA A 603 -30.41 -16.46 -4.88
C ALA A 603 -30.29 -15.14 -5.67
N LYS A 604 -30.59 -15.17 -6.98
CA LYS A 604 -30.69 -14.00 -7.87
C LYS A 604 -29.44 -13.09 -7.84
N LEU A 605 -28.27 -13.62 -8.20
CA LEU A 605 -27.04 -12.82 -8.28
C LEU A 605 -27.07 -11.81 -9.45
N ASP A 606 -27.87 -12.07 -10.48
CA ASP A 606 -28.21 -11.16 -11.58
C ASP A 606 -28.82 -9.83 -11.12
N GLN A 607 -29.51 -9.84 -9.97
CA GLN A 607 -30.19 -8.70 -9.37
C GLN A 607 -29.40 -8.05 -8.21
N LYS A 608 -28.10 -8.34 -8.08
CA LYS A 608 -27.18 -7.74 -7.09
C LYS A 608 -26.09 -6.93 -7.79
N ASN A 609 -25.69 -5.81 -7.18
CA ASN A 609 -24.69 -4.92 -7.78
C ASN A 609 -23.27 -5.25 -7.25
N LEU A 610 -22.78 -6.44 -7.62
CA LEU A 610 -21.50 -6.97 -7.17
C LEU A 610 -20.39 -6.60 -8.16
N TYR A 611 -19.25 -6.10 -7.65
CA TYR A 611 -18.03 -5.96 -8.45
C TYR A 611 -17.11 -7.18 -8.32
N HIS A 612 -17.22 -7.92 -7.22
CA HIS A 612 -16.45 -9.13 -6.93
C HIS A 612 -17.38 -10.24 -6.44
N LEU A 613 -17.23 -11.42 -7.03
CA LEU A 613 -17.96 -12.63 -6.65
C LEU A 613 -16.96 -13.79 -6.47
N GLY A 614 -16.87 -14.32 -5.25
CA GLY A 614 -16.21 -15.59 -4.96
C GLY A 614 -17.23 -16.71 -4.77
N LEU A 615 -16.94 -17.90 -5.30
CA LEU A 615 -17.77 -19.10 -5.20
C LEU A 615 -16.87 -20.28 -4.84
N SER A 616 -17.05 -20.89 -3.66
CA SER A 616 -16.20 -22.01 -3.22
C SER A 616 -16.95 -23.22 -2.66
N TRP A 617 -16.36 -24.38 -2.89
CA TRP A 617 -16.80 -25.70 -2.43
C TRP A 617 -15.72 -26.32 -1.54
N SER A 618 -16.12 -26.95 -0.43
CA SER A 618 -15.17 -27.66 0.45
C SER A 618 -14.94 -29.12 0.02
N CYS A 619 -15.89 -29.70 -0.72
CA CYS A 619 -15.83 -31.07 -1.22
C CYS A 619 -16.77 -31.26 -2.43
N ASN A 620 -16.67 -32.42 -3.08
CA ASN A 620 -17.44 -32.75 -4.29
C ASN A 620 -18.97 -32.76 -4.01
N CYS A 621 -19.77 -32.27 -4.95
CA CYS A 621 -21.22 -32.11 -4.78
C CYS A 621 -22.04 -32.59 -5.99
N ASP A 622 -23.11 -33.35 -5.72
CA ASP A 622 -24.05 -33.76 -6.75
C ASP A 622 -24.77 -32.55 -7.34
N ASN A 623 -24.62 -32.35 -8.65
CA ASN A 623 -25.13 -31.20 -9.41
C ASN A 623 -24.38 -29.87 -9.26
N CYS A 624 -23.09 -29.85 -8.83
CA CYS A 624 -22.28 -28.61 -8.78
C CYS A 624 -22.41 -27.73 -10.04
N PHE A 625 -22.40 -28.31 -11.25
CA PHE A 625 -22.65 -27.60 -12.51
C PHE A 625 -23.98 -26.86 -12.57
N LYS A 626 -25.09 -27.50 -12.18
CA LYS A 626 -26.42 -26.86 -12.23
C LYS A 626 -26.55 -25.75 -11.18
N ILE A 627 -25.87 -25.88 -10.04
CA ILE A 627 -25.78 -24.82 -9.02
C ILE A 627 -25.07 -23.60 -9.64
N LEU A 628 -23.87 -23.80 -10.20
CA LEU A 628 -23.07 -22.74 -10.83
C LEU A 628 -23.76 -22.09 -12.05
N GLU A 629 -24.46 -22.86 -12.87
CA GLU A 629 -25.24 -22.35 -14.02
C GLU A 629 -26.37 -21.38 -13.59
N TYR A 630 -27.05 -21.64 -12.47
CA TYR A 630 -28.08 -20.74 -11.95
C TYR A 630 -27.54 -19.58 -11.10
N LEU A 631 -26.27 -19.62 -10.67
CA LEU A 631 -25.60 -18.51 -9.98
C LEU A 631 -25.02 -17.45 -10.94
N ARG A 632 -25.73 -17.17 -12.05
CA ARG A 632 -25.35 -16.11 -13.01
C ARG A 632 -25.27 -14.74 -12.31
N PRO A 633 -24.13 -14.04 -12.34
CA PRO A 633 -23.97 -12.70 -11.79
C PRO A 633 -24.51 -11.60 -12.72
N ASN A 634 -24.55 -10.36 -12.22
CA ASN A 634 -24.85 -9.16 -13.00
C ASN A 634 -23.70 -8.77 -13.95
N GLU A 635 -24.03 -8.19 -15.10
CA GLU A 635 -23.10 -7.81 -16.18
C GLU A 635 -22.15 -6.64 -15.86
N GLN A 636 -22.13 -6.18 -14.60
CA GLN A 636 -21.17 -5.19 -14.06
C GLN A 636 -20.02 -5.83 -13.24
N LEU A 637 -20.02 -7.16 -13.08
CA LEU A 637 -18.99 -7.89 -12.32
C LEU A 637 -17.59 -7.69 -12.92
N LYS A 638 -16.60 -7.30 -12.11
CA LYS A 638 -15.19 -7.12 -12.51
C LYS A 638 -14.32 -8.33 -12.16
N VAL A 639 -14.55 -8.96 -11.00
CA VAL A 639 -13.73 -10.04 -10.47
C VAL A 639 -14.56 -11.29 -10.20
N LEU A 640 -14.07 -12.45 -10.64
CA LEU A 640 -14.68 -13.75 -10.40
C LEU A 640 -13.63 -14.74 -9.85
N GLU A 641 -13.89 -15.26 -8.66
CA GLU A 641 -13.09 -16.29 -7.98
C GLU A 641 -13.90 -17.60 -7.89
N LEU A 642 -13.33 -18.71 -8.32
CA LEU A 642 -13.95 -20.04 -8.30
C LEU A 642 -12.98 -21.06 -7.68
N THR A 643 -13.33 -21.65 -6.53
CA THR A 643 -12.40 -22.54 -5.78
C THR A 643 -13.04 -23.88 -5.43
N GLY A 644 -12.33 -24.99 -5.64
CA GLY A 644 -12.79 -26.34 -5.26
C GLY A 644 -13.90 -26.92 -6.14
N TYR A 645 -14.18 -26.31 -7.29
CA TYR A 645 -15.30 -26.69 -8.15
C TYR A 645 -15.05 -28.03 -8.86
N MET A 646 -15.72 -29.10 -8.40
CA MET A 646 -15.55 -30.46 -8.90
C MET A 646 -16.41 -30.83 -10.13
N GLY A 647 -17.01 -29.84 -10.81
CA GLY A 647 -17.80 -30.09 -12.02
C GLY A 647 -16.96 -30.30 -13.27
N THR A 648 -17.48 -31.06 -14.24
CA THR A 648 -16.78 -31.37 -15.50
C THR A 648 -16.86 -30.26 -16.54
N GLU A 649 -17.87 -29.40 -16.47
CA GLU A 649 -18.24 -28.38 -17.44
C GLU A 649 -18.34 -27.00 -16.77
N PHE A 650 -18.21 -25.91 -17.52
CA PHE A 650 -18.34 -24.53 -17.02
C PHE A 650 -19.66 -23.88 -17.49
N PRO A 651 -20.19 -22.91 -16.75
CA PRO A 651 -21.53 -22.37 -17.00
C PRO A 651 -21.59 -21.53 -18.28
N THR A 652 -22.76 -21.56 -18.94
CA THR A 652 -22.98 -20.95 -20.27
C THR A 652 -22.87 -19.42 -20.24
N TRP A 653 -23.04 -18.80 -19.06
CA TRP A 653 -22.96 -17.35 -18.88
C TRP A 653 -21.52 -16.82 -18.81
N MET A 654 -20.53 -17.63 -18.41
CA MET A 654 -19.16 -17.15 -18.12
C MET A 654 -18.45 -16.53 -19.35
N PRO A 655 -18.54 -17.09 -20.57
CA PRO A 655 -17.99 -16.46 -21.78
C PRO A 655 -18.65 -15.13 -22.17
N CYS A 656 -19.84 -14.82 -21.64
CA CYS A 656 -20.60 -13.61 -21.97
C CYS A 656 -20.33 -12.43 -21.02
N MET A 657 -19.56 -12.63 -19.94
CA MET A 657 -19.32 -11.64 -18.89
C MET A 657 -18.29 -10.58 -19.30
N SER A 658 -18.64 -9.75 -20.30
CA SER A 658 -17.69 -8.83 -20.96
C SER A 658 -16.96 -7.86 -20.03
N SER A 659 -17.52 -7.57 -18.85
CA SER A 659 -16.99 -6.66 -17.82
C SER A 659 -15.82 -7.22 -17.00
N LEU A 660 -15.57 -8.53 -17.03
CA LEU A 660 -14.56 -9.17 -16.17
C LEU A 660 -13.15 -8.69 -16.52
N THR A 661 -12.44 -8.21 -15.50
CA THR A 661 -11.03 -7.78 -15.54
C THR A 661 -10.08 -8.78 -14.89
N LYS A 662 -10.56 -9.57 -13.91
CA LYS A 662 -9.78 -10.58 -13.20
C LYS A 662 -10.59 -11.87 -13.01
N ILE A 663 -9.99 -13.01 -13.34
CA ILE A 663 -10.55 -14.34 -13.10
C ILE A 663 -9.51 -15.21 -12.38
N SER A 664 -9.92 -15.88 -11.31
CA SER A 664 -9.13 -16.91 -10.63
C SER A 664 -9.96 -18.20 -10.55
N ILE A 665 -9.39 -19.32 -10.98
CA ILE A 665 -10.00 -20.64 -10.91
C ILE A 665 -9.01 -21.60 -10.24
N ASN A 666 -9.37 -22.10 -9.06
CA ASN A 666 -8.50 -22.89 -8.20
C ASN A 666 -9.14 -24.27 -7.90
N ASP A 667 -8.31 -25.31 -7.82
CA ASP A 667 -8.67 -26.67 -7.36
C ASP A 667 -9.88 -27.26 -8.09
N CYS A 668 -9.87 -27.13 -9.41
CA CYS A 668 -11.00 -27.44 -10.27
C CYS A 668 -10.92 -28.86 -10.85
N GLY A 669 -12.01 -29.63 -10.71
CA GLY A 669 -12.12 -31.02 -11.19
C GLY A 669 -12.37 -31.17 -12.70
N CYS A 670 -12.51 -30.06 -13.43
CA CYS A 670 -12.84 -30.01 -14.86
C CYS A 670 -11.85 -30.75 -15.78
N LYS A 671 -12.33 -31.15 -16.97
CA LYS A 671 -11.51 -31.81 -18.02
C LYS A 671 -11.14 -30.89 -19.18
N GLU A 672 -11.90 -29.81 -19.37
CA GLU A 672 -11.72 -28.80 -20.40
C GLU A 672 -11.82 -27.41 -19.73
N LEU A 673 -11.07 -26.44 -20.24
CA LEU A 673 -11.08 -25.07 -19.72
C LEU A 673 -12.30 -24.27 -20.23
N PRO A 674 -12.77 -23.25 -19.49
CA PRO A 674 -13.85 -22.39 -19.94
C PRO A 674 -13.40 -21.53 -21.14
N SER A 675 -14.36 -21.22 -22.02
CA SER A 675 -14.18 -20.32 -23.18
C SER A 675 -14.03 -18.85 -22.76
N LEU A 676 -12.89 -18.49 -22.18
CA LEU A 676 -12.60 -17.13 -21.69
C LEU A 676 -12.05 -16.19 -22.77
N GLY A 677 -11.62 -16.72 -23.92
CA GLY A 677 -10.94 -15.93 -24.94
C GLY A 677 -11.69 -14.72 -25.51
N ALA A 678 -13.03 -14.75 -25.48
CA ALA A 678 -13.88 -13.65 -25.94
C ALA A 678 -13.93 -12.43 -24.97
N LEU A 679 -13.40 -12.56 -23.75
CA LEU A 679 -13.48 -11.53 -22.71
C LEU A 679 -12.49 -10.39 -22.98
N LYS A 680 -13.02 -9.29 -23.55
CA LYS A 680 -12.21 -8.18 -24.07
C LYS A 680 -11.50 -7.34 -23.03
N PHE A 681 -12.03 -7.27 -21.80
CA PHE A 681 -11.46 -6.47 -20.71
C PHE A 681 -10.71 -7.29 -19.66
N LEU A 682 -10.54 -8.61 -19.86
CA LEU A 682 -9.79 -9.48 -18.97
C LEU A 682 -8.31 -9.09 -19.01
N VAL A 683 -7.76 -8.67 -17.86
CA VAL A 683 -6.36 -8.23 -17.67
C VAL A 683 -5.53 -9.32 -16.99
N GLU A 684 -6.12 -10.03 -16.03
CA GLU A 684 -5.47 -11.06 -15.23
C GLU A 684 -6.28 -12.37 -15.24
N LEU A 685 -5.59 -13.49 -15.46
CA LEU A 685 -6.17 -14.83 -15.40
C LEU A 685 -5.23 -15.78 -14.64
N GLN A 686 -5.72 -16.34 -13.54
CA GLN A 686 -4.98 -17.30 -12.71
C GLN A 686 -5.70 -18.66 -12.72
N LEU A 687 -4.99 -19.71 -13.14
CA LEU A 687 -5.49 -21.09 -13.15
C LEU A 687 -4.62 -21.93 -12.21
N ARG A 688 -5.22 -22.50 -11.15
CA ARG A 688 -4.51 -23.27 -10.11
C ARG A 688 -5.13 -24.65 -9.84
N GLY A 689 -4.31 -25.64 -9.51
CA GLY A 689 -4.76 -26.92 -8.94
C GLY A 689 -5.58 -27.78 -9.92
N MET A 690 -5.35 -27.63 -11.22
CA MET A 690 -6.19 -28.26 -12.25
C MET A 690 -5.70 -29.67 -12.61
N MET A 691 -5.92 -30.59 -11.67
CA MET A 691 -5.37 -31.96 -11.69
C MET A 691 -5.78 -32.84 -12.90
N ASN A 692 -6.81 -32.43 -13.64
CA ASN A 692 -7.43 -33.20 -14.73
C ASN A 692 -7.26 -32.58 -16.13
N ILE A 693 -6.68 -31.38 -16.26
CA ILE A 693 -6.47 -30.73 -17.57
C ILE A 693 -5.26 -31.33 -18.26
N GLU A 694 -5.48 -31.99 -19.40
CA GLU A 694 -4.40 -32.63 -20.19
C GLU A 694 -3.88 -31.73 -21.32
N ASN A 695 -4.72 -30.81 -21.83
CA ASN A 695 -4.41 -29.97 -22.99
C ASN A 695 -5.07 -28.58 -22.83
N ILE A 696 -4.46 -27.54 -23.42
CA ILE A 696 -5.10 -26.24 -23.70
C ILE A 696 -5.26 -26.10 -25.22
N GLY A 697 -6.51 -26.02 -25.68
CA GLY A 697 -6.90 -26.01 -27.08
C GLY A 697 -7.98 -24.97 -27.41
N PRO A 698 -8.64 -25.09 -28.59
CA PRO A 698 -9.60 -24.11 -29.10
C PRO A 698 -10.77 -23.77 -28.16
N GLU A 699 -11.16 -24.70 -27.29
CA GLU A 699 -12.23 -24.54 -26.30
C GLU A 699 -11.97 -23.38 -25.33
N PHE A 700 -10.72 -23.19 -24.86
CA PHE A 700 -10.32 -22.08 -24.00
C PHE A 700 -10.44 -20.70 -24.68
N TYR A 701 -10.18 -20.65 -25.98
CA TYR A 701 -10.19 -19.42 -26.78
C TYR A 701 -11.59 -19.03 -27.30
N GLY A 702 -12.51 -20.01 -27.34
CA GLY A 702 -13.85 -19.86 -27.89
C GLY A 702 -13.93 -20.06 -29.40
N TYR A 703 -14.85 -20.92 -29.83
CA TYR A 703 -15.03 -21.29 -31.23
C TYR A 703 -15.49 -20.10 -32.09
N GLY A 704 -14.69 -19.73 -33.10
CA GLY A 704 -15.03 -18.72 -34.10
C GLY A 704 -14.58 -17.29 -33.80
N SER A 705 -14.00 -17.02 -32.62
CA SER A 705 -13.44 -15.72 -32.28
C SER A 705 -12.21 -15.39 -33.16
N VAL A 706 -12.21 -14.21 -33.80
CA VAL A 706 -11.08 -13.75 -34.62
C VAL A 706 -9.99 -13.07 -33.78
N ASP A 707 -10.40 -12.30 -32.76
CA ASP A 707 -9.50 -11.64 -31.82
C ASP A 707 -9.80 -12.13 -30.40
N VAL A 708 -8.76 -12.53 -29.67
CA VAL A 708 -8.87 -13.30 -28.43
C VAL A 708 -7.83 -12.85 -27.40
N PHE A 709 -8.25 -12.70 -26.14
CA PHE A 709 -7.41 -12.19 -25.04
C PHE A 709 -6.67 -10.90 -25.41
N LEU A 710 -7.43 -9.87 -25.81
CA LEU A 710 -6.90 -8.59 -26.30
C LEU A 710 -6.22 -7.75 -25.20
N SER A 711 -6.78 -7.73 -23.99
CA SER A 711 -6.28 -6.95 -22.84
C SER A 711 -5.56 -7.78 -21.79
N LEU A 712 -5.42 -9.10 -21.97
CA LEU A 712 -4.79 -9.97 -20.97
C LEU A 712 -3.30 -9.62 -20.89
N GLU A 713 -2.87 -9.15 -19.71
CA GLU A 713 -1.48 -8.76 -19.44
C GLU A 713 -0.74 -9.79 -18.59
N GLN A 714 -1.47 -10.52 -17.74
CA GLN A 714 -0.93 -11.52 -16.82
C GLN A 714 -1.70 -12.85 -16.94
N LEU A 715 -0.96 -13.95 -17.09
CA LEU A 715 -1.49 -15.31 -17.09
C LEU A 715 -0.63 -16.19 -16.17
N GLY A 716 -1.25 -16.88 -15.23
CA GLY A 716 -0.59 -17.85 -14.36
C GLY A 716 -1.20 -19.24 -14.48
N LEU A 717 -0.35 -20.25 -14.65
CA LEU A 717 -0.67 -21.66 -14.66
C LEU A 717 0.06 -22.32 -13.48
N TYR A 718 -0.68 -22.77 -12.47
CA TYR A 718 -0.15 -23.28 -11.21
C TYR A 718 -0.69 -24.69 -10.93
N ASP A 719 0.16 -25.61 -10.48
CA ASP A 719 -0.25 -26.93 -9.99
C ASP A 719 -1.14 -27.68 -11.01
N MET A 720 -0.69 -27.77 -12.27
CA MET A 720 -1.39 -28.46 -13.39
C MET A 720 -0.64 -29.74 -13.81
N PRO A 721 -0.63 -30.81 -12.99
CA PRO A 721 0.30 -31.94 -13.14
C PRO A 721 0.14 -32.79 -14.41
N ARG A 722 -1.01 -32.68 -15.11
CA ARG A 722 -1.29 -33.42 -16.35
C ARG A 722 -1.21 -32.58 -17.62
N LEU A 723 -0.99 -31.27 -17.49
CA LEU A 723 -0.99 -30.37 -18.64
C LEU A 723 0.19 -30.72 -19.55
N SER A 724 -0.10 -31.35 -20.69
CA SER A 724 0.89 -31.87 -21.64
C SER A 724 1.10 -30.96 -22.84
N ARG A 725 0.04 -30.31 -23.35
CA ARG A 725 0.12 -29.50 -24.57
C ARG A 725 -0.65 -28.19 -24.47
N TRP A 726 -0.10 -27.16 -25.10
CA TRP A 726 -0.76 -25.88 -25.25
C TRP A 726 -0.71 -25.43 -26.72
N SER A 727 -1.88 -25.30 -27.34
CA SER A 727 -2.04 -25.02 -28.78
C SER A 727 -2.86 -23.75 -29.04
N LEU A 728 -2.42 -22.93 -29.99
CA LEU A 728 -3.18 -21.76 -30.43
C LEU A 728 -4.33 -22.17 -31.38
N PRO A 729 -5.45 -21.42 -31.39
CA PRO A 729 -6.51 -21.62 -32.37
C PRO A 729 -6.00 -21.29 -33.78
N LYS A 730 -6.60 -21.90 -34.80
CA LYS A 730 -6.27 -21.66 -36.23
C LYS A 730 -6.88 -20.33 -36.71
N VAL A 731 -6.37 -19.22 -36.21
CA VAL A 731 -6.87 -17.87 -36.53
C VAL A 731 -6.55 -17.49 -37.98
N SER A 732 -7.47 -16.79 -38.63
CA SER A 732 -7.23 -16.18 -39.95
C SER A 732 -6.10 -15.14 -39.91
N ALA A 733 -5.48 -14.85 -41.05
CA ALA A 733 -4.31 -13.96 -41.18
C ALA A 733 -4.51 -12.47 -40.79
N LYS A 734 -5.63 -12.11 -40.16
CA LYS A 734 -5.91 -10.78 -39.58
C LYS A 734 -6.07 -10.77 -38.06
N GLY A 735 -6.33 -11.92 -37.43
CA GLY A 735 -6.73 -11.98 -36.02
C GLY A 735 -5.57 -12.11 -35.04
N SER A 736 -5.75 -11.62 -33.82
CA SER A 736 -4.74 -11.55 -32.78
C SER A 736 -5.11 -12.38 -31.54
N VAL A 737 -4.16 -13.18 -31.03
CA VAL A 737 -4.28 -13.89 -29.75
C VAL A 737 -3.21 -13.34 -28.78
N PHE A 738 -3.57 -13.14 -27.51
CA PHE A 738 -2.66 -12.65 -26.45
C PHE A 738 -1.89 -11.38 -26.83
N ARG A 739 -2.61 -10.36 -27.32
CA ARG A 739 -2.01 -9.13 -27.88
C ARG A 739 -1.17 -8.33 -26.87
N SER A 740 -1.55 -8.40 -25.60
CA SER A 740 -1.02 -7.55 -24.52
C SER A 740 -0.33 -8.34 -23.40
N LEU A 741 -0.14 -9.66 -23.58
CA LEU A 741 0.37 -10.55 -22.52
C LEU A 741 1.84 -10.22 -22.21
N LYS A 742 2.10 -9.64 -21.05
CA LYS A 742 3.43 -9.22 -20.60
C LYS A 742 4.11 -10.28 -19.75
N THR A 743 3.35 -10.91 -18.84
CA THR A 743 3.85 -11.84 -17.82
C THR A 743 3.15 -13.19 -17.95
N LEU A 744 3.95 -14.26 -17.95
CA LEU A 744 3.49 -15.65 -17.87
C LEU A 744 4.22 -16.36 -16.73
N THR A 745 3.45 -16.93 -15.81
CA THR A 745 3.95 -17.78 -14.72
C THR A 745 3.51 -19.22 -14.95
N ILE A 746 4.44 -20.17 -14.82
CA ILE A 746 4.18 -21.61 -14.95
C ILE A 746 4.82 -22.32 -13.76
N GLU A 747 4.00 -22.91 -12.90
CA GLU A 747 4.43 -23.56 -11.66
C GLU A 747 3.78 -24.95 -11.57
N GLY A 748 4.54 -25.98 -11.18
CA GLY A 748 4.00 -27.33 -10.98
C GLY A 748 3.40 -27.95 -12.26
N CYS A 749 3.97 -27.68 -13.44
CA CYS A 749 3.53 -28.19 -14.74
C CYS A 749 4.56 -29.19 -15.36
N PRO A 750 4.77 -30.37 -14.74
CA PRO A 750 5.83 -31.33 -15.09
C PRO A 750 5.63 -32.10 -16.42
N GLN A 751 4.49 -31.96 -17.11
CA GLN A 751 4.21 -32.67 -18.37
C GLN A 751 4.20 -31.79 -19.63
N LEU A 752 4.31 -30.47 -19.49
CA LEU A 752 4.08 -29.53 -20.61
C LEU A 752 5.22 -29.60 -21.64
N GLU A 753 4.95 -30.17 -22.82
CA GLU A 753 5.91 -30.41 -23.90
C GLU A 753 6.39 -29.11 -24.60
N GLY A 754 5.74 -27.97 -24.39
CA GLY A 754 6.10 -26.71 -25.05
C GLY A 754 5.09 -25.56 -24.91
N LEU A 755 5.52 -24.36 -25.28
CA LEU A 755 4.69 -23.14 -25.33
C LEU A 755 4.29 -22.72 -26.75
N PRO A 756 3.13 -22.07 -26.93
CA PRO A 756 2.78 -21.37 -28.16
C PRO A 756 3.63 -20.10 -28.37
N SER A 757 3.61 -19.52 -29.58
CA SER A 757 4.30 -18.26 -29.88
C SER A 757 3.58 -17.06 -29.27
N LEU A 758 4.01 -16.66 -28.07
CA LEU A 758 3.47 -15.53 -27.30
C LEU A 758 4.25 -14.25 -27.62
N ARG A 759 3.82 -13.55 -28.67
CA ARG A 759 4.56 -12.45 -29.31
C ARG A 759 4.79 -11.21 -28.44
N ALA A 760 3.92 -10.96 -27.46
CA ALA A 760 4.01 -9.79 -26.58
C ALA A 760 4.79 -10.06 -25.28
N LEU A 761 5.14 -11.33 -25.02
CA LEU A 761 5.63 -11.77 -23.72
C LEU A 761 6.98 -11.14 -23.41
N SER A 762 7.08 -10.53 -22.22
CA SER A 762 8.27 -9.80 -21.75
C SER A 762 8.91 -10.45 -20.53
N SER A 763 8.11 -11.08 -19.66
CA SER A 763 8.56 -11.79 -18.46
C SER A 763 8.00 -13.22 -18.45
N LEU A 764 8.87 -14.20 -18.26
CA LEU A 764 8.51 -15.61 -18.10
C LEU A 764 9.10 -16.14 -16.79
N ILE A 765 8.24 -16.74 -15.95
CA ILE A 765 8.62 -17.39 -14.69
C ILE A 765 8.24 -18.85 -14.82
N ILE A 766 9.19 -19.76 -14.59
CA ILE A 766 8.96 -21.21 -14.61
C ILE A 766 9.50 -21.84 -13.32
N TRP A 767 8.67 -22.59 -12.61
CA TRP A 767 9.01 -23.27 -11.37
C TRP A 767 8.57 -24.74 -11.41
N ASN A 768 9.48 -25.68 -11.10
CA ASN A 768 9.21 -27.10 -10.87
C ASN A 768 8.32 -27.75 -11.96
N SER A 769 8.66 -27.48 -13.22
CA SER A 769 7.90 -27.87 -14.43
C SER A 769 8.80 -28.57 -15.45
N ASN A 770 8.25 -29.04 -16.58
CA ASN A 770 9.03 -29.70 -17.62
C ASN A 770 10.10 -28.75 -18.22
N SER A 771 11.27 -29.29 -18.56
CA SER A 771 12.37 -28.54 -19.16
C SER A 771 12.20 -28.30 -20.67
N GLU A 772 11.45 -29.16 -21.36
CA GLU A 772 11.11 -29.05 -22.80
C GLU A 772 10.28 -27.79 -23.13
N ILE A 773 9.60 -27.21 -22.13
CA ILE A 773 8.94 -25.89 -22.21
C ILE A 773 9.86 -24.83 -22.85
N LEU A 774 11.16 -24.95 -22.62
CA LEU A 774 12.19 -24.00 -23.05
C LEU A 774 12.64 -24.19 -24.52
N ASP A 775 12.27 -25.28 -25.21
CA ASP A 775 12.49 -25.38 -26.67
C ASP A 775 11.66 -24.33 -27.43
N SER A 776 10.50 -23.97 -26.89
CA SER A 776 9.63 -22.91 -27.42
C SER A 776 10.17 -21.48 -27.25
N LEU A 777 11.28 -21.26 -26.51
CA LEU A 777 11.94 -19.95 -26.37
C LEU A 777 12.27 -19.31 -27.73
N THR A 778 12.57 -20.14 -28.74
CA THR A 778 12.79 -19.73 -30.14
C THR A 778 11.65 -18.89 -30.74
N SER A 779 10.44 -18.95 -30.16
CA SER A 779 9.23 -18.27 -30.62
C SER A 779 8.84 -17.01 -29.82
N LEU A 780 9.63 -16.64 -28.81
CA LEU A 780 9.33 -15.60 -27.80
C LEU A 780 10.23 -14.36 -27.94
N TRP A 781 10.16 -13.71 -29.10
CA TRP A 781 11.14 -12.69 -29.53
C TRP A 781 11.16 -11.39 -28.72
N SER A 782 10.10 -11.09 -27.96
CA SER A 782 10.01 -9.90 -27.08
C SER A 782 10.41 -10.18 -25.62
N LEU A 783 10.83 -11.40 -25.28
CA LEU A 783 11.20 -11.77 -23.92
C LEU A 783 12.40 -10.96 -23.42
N THR A 784 12.24 -10.28 -22.30
CA THR A 784 13.28 -9.46 -21.65
C THR A 784 13.80 -10.09 -20.36
N SER A 785 12.96 -10.85 -19.64
CA SER A 785 13.28 -11.47 -18.36
C SER A 785 12.84 -12.94 -18.30
N LEU A 786 13.71 -13.82 -17.80
CA LEU A 786 13.42 -15.23 -17.53
C LEU A 786 13.91 -15.61 -16.12
N LEU A 787 13.02 -16.22 -15.34
CA LEU A 787 13.31 -16.85 -14.05
C LEU A 787 12.99 -18.34 -14.13
N ILE A 788 13.95 -19.19 -13.76
CA ILE A 788 13.81 -20.65 -13.71
C ILE A 788 14.10 -21.12 -12.28
N LYS A 789 13.18 -21.87 -11.66
CA LYS A 789 13.26 -22.33 -10.27
C LYS A 789 13.02 -23.84 -10.14
N GLU A 790 13.91 -24.54 -9.42
CA GLU A 790 13.73 -25.95 -8.98
C GLU A 790 13.47 -26.98 -10.10
N MET A 791 13.90 -26.69 -11.33
CA MET A 791 13.83 -27.58 -12.49
C MET A 791 15.14 -28.34 -12.70
N GLU A 792 15.09 -29.41 -13.48
CA GLU A 792 16.30 -29.97 -14.10
C GLU A 792 16.91 -28.94 -15.06
N PHE A 793 18.24 -28.84 -15.04
CA PHE A 793 18.93 -27.85 -15.86
C PHE A 793 18.92 -28.24 -17.36
N PRO A 794 18.48 -27.36 -18.29
CA PRO A 794 18.36 -27.68 -19.72
C PRO A 794 19.47 -27.02 -20.56
N PRO A 795 20.64 -27.67 -20.75
CA PRO A 795 21.81 -27.05 -21.36
C PRO A 795 21.68 -26.75 -22.86
N LEU A 796 20.77 -27.43 -23.56
CA LEU A 796 20.57 -27.25 -25.00
C LEU A 796 19.68 -26.04 -25.28
N GLN A 797 18.58 -25.92 -24.54
CA GLN A 797 17.56 -24.89 -24.71
C GLN A 797 18.08 -23.50 -24.36
N MET A 798 19.03 -23.37 -23.43
CA MET A 798 19.69 -22.10 -23.13
C MET A 798 20.39 -21.46 -24.36
N LYS A 799 20.75 -22.25 -25.39
CA LYS A 799 21.30 -21.73 -26.66
C LYS A 799 20.30 -20.97 -27.53
N TYR A 800 19.01 -21.02 -27.22
CA TYR A 800 17.99 -20.23 -27.91
C TYR A 800 17.89 -18.80 -27.36
N LEU A 801 18.21 -18.58 -26.08
CA LEU A 801 18.12 -17.27 -25.43
C LEU A 801 19.09 -16.24 -26.02
N SER A 802 20.29 -16.65 -26.45
CA SER A 802 21.28 -15.72 -27.03
C SER A 802 20.87 -15.15 -28.39
N ARG A 803 19.85 -15.75 -29.04
CA ARG A 803 19.25 -15.27 -30.30
C ARG A 803 18.19 -14.19 -30.09
N LEU A 804 17.77 -13.93 -28.85
CA LEU A 804 16.69 -13.01 -28.52
C LEU A 804 17.23 -11.58 -28.34
N SER A 805 16.98 -10.71 -29.34
CA SER A 805 17.52 -9.33 -29.41
C SER A 805 17.02 -8.35 -28.33
N SER A 806 16.16 -8.79 -27.41
CA SER A 806 15.61 -7.97 -26.32
C SER A 806 15.82 -8.58 -24.94
N PHE A 807 16.51 -9.73 -24.86
CA PHE A 807 16.70 -10.47 -23.62
C PHE A 807 17.77 -9.83 -22.73
N LYS A 808 17.42 -9.52 -21.47
CA LYS A 808 18.17 -8.67 -20.54
C LYS A 808 18.43 -9.31 -19.17
N LYS A 809 17.53 -10.13 -18.63
CA LYS A 809 17.65 -10.72 -17.29
C LYS A 809 17.44 -12.23 -17.33
N LEU A 810 18.39 -12.98 -16.79
CA LEU A 810 18.31 -14.43 -16.57
C LEU A 810 18.59 -14.74 -15.10
N MET A 811 17.64 -15.40 -14.43
CA MET A 811 17.77 -15.84 -13.03
C MET A 811 17.58 -17.35 -12.95
N LEU A 812 18.55 -18.05 -12.37
CA LEU A 812 18.57 -19.51 -12.20
C LEU A 812 18.57 -19.83 -10.69
N PHE A 813 17.53 -20.49 -10.17
CA PHE A 813 17.32 -20.71 -8.73
C PHE A 813 17.18 -22.21 -8.40
N ASN A 814 18.03 -22.74 -7.52
CA ASN A 814 17.96 -24.10 -6.96
C ASN A 814 17.77 -25.20 -8.04
N LEU A 815 18.54 -25.13 -9.13
CA LEU A 815 18.37 -26.02 -10.27
C LEU A 815 19.02 -27.39 -10.05
N LYS A 816 18.24 -28.44 -10.34
CA LYS A 816 18.64 -29.85 -10.23
C LYS A 816 19.63 -30.19 -11.33
N ASP A 817 20.67 -30.93 -10.95
CA ASP A 817 21.75 -31.43 -11.82
C ASP A 817 22.47 -30.37 -12.68
N PHE A 818 22.41 -29.11 -12.25
CA PHE A 818 23.13 -27.98 -12.84
C PHE A 818 24.64 -28.01 -12.52
N ALA A 819 25.37 -28.97 -13.10
CA ALA A 819 26.80 -29.15 -12.81
C ALA A 819 27.70 -28.05 -13.41
N TYR A 820 27.35 -27.53 -14.60
CA TYR A 820 28.10 -26.50 -15.33
C TYR A 820 27.18 -25.63 -16.19
N LEU A 821 27.54 -24.36 -16.37
CA LEU A 821 26.92 -23.50 -17.39
C LEU A 821 27.43 -23.93 -18.79
N PRO A 822 26.55 -24.20 -19.76
CA PRO A 822 26.96 -24.77 -21.04
C PRO A 822 27.54 -23.68 -21.93
N ASN A 823 28.43 -24.11 -22.83
CA ASN A 823 29.06 -23.21 -23.79
C ASN A 823 28.03 -22.73 -24.83
N ILE A 824 27.57 -21.47 -24.68
CA ILE A 824 26.52 -20.82 -25.46
C ILE A 824 27.13 -19.64 -26.25
N GLU A 825 26.84 -19.58 -27.55
CA GLU A 825 27.31 -18.53 -28.45
C GLU A 825 26.62 -17.19 -28.17
N GLU A 826 27.42 -16.17 -27.84
CA GLU A 826 27.13 -14.72 -27.85
C GLU A 826 25.79 -14.20 -27.26
N PHE A 827 25.72 -14.04 -25.94
CA PHE A 827 24.66 -13.27 -25.28
C PHE A 827 24.87 -11.75 -25.42
N ARG A 828 24.58 -11.20 -26.59
CA ARG A 828 24.87 -9.79 -26.91
C ARG A 828 24.14 -8.75 -26.06
N THR A 829 22.96 -9.07 -25.50
CA THR A 829 22.06 -8.10 -24.85
C THR A 829 21.79 -8.34 -23.36
N LEU A 830 22.30 -9.45 -22.79
CA LEU A 830 22.06 -9.78 -21.37
C LEU A 830 22.71 -8.73 -20.47
N GLU A 831 21.96 -8.13 -19.55
CA GLU A 831 22.40 -7.11 -18.60
C GLU A 831 22.52 -7.64 -17.16
N HIS A 832 21.73 -8.66 -16.79
CA HIS A 832 21.75 -9.29 -15.46
C HIS A 832 21.71 -10.82 -15.57
N LEU A 833 22.71 -11.47 -14.96
CA LEU A 833 22.74 -12.92 -14.73
C LEU A 833 22.77 -13.20 -13.23
N GLY A 834 21.85 -14.04 -12.75
CA GLY A 834 21.82 -14.54 -11.38
C GLY A 834 21.85 -16.07 -11.32
N ILE A 835 22.70 -16.63 -10.46
CA ILE A 835 22.74 -18.06 -10.10
C ILE A 835 22.59 -18.16 -8.56
N LEU A 836 21.52 -18.82 -8.10
CA LEU A 836 21.03 -18.73 -6.72
C LEU A 836 20.76 -20.13 -6.15
N HIS A 837 21.27 -20.47 -4.97
CA HIS A 837 21.05 -21.74 -4.25
C HIS A 837 21.37 -23.01 -5.07
N CYS A 838 22.23 -22.92 -6.09
CA CYS A 838 22.49 -24.00 -7.06
C CYS A 838 23.54 -24.99 -6.54
N SER A 839 23.21 -25.72 -5.46
CA SER A 839 24.11 -26.61 -4.71
C SER A 839 24.77 -27.77 -5.49
N ASN A 840 24.44 -28.00 -6.76
CA ASN A 840 25.12 -28.97 -7.63
C ASN A 840 26.17 -28.38 -8.58
N ILE A 841 26.29 -27.05 -8.71
CA ILE A 841 27.25 -26.43 -9.63
C ILE A 841 28.67 -26.51 -9.09
N THR A 842 29.62 -26.95 -9.91
CA THR A 842 31.04 -27.07 -9.51
C THR A 842 31.95 -26.07 -10.23
N ILE A 843 31.61 -25.72 -11.47
CA ILE A 843 32.36 -24.76 -12.29
C ILE A 843 31.39 -23.85 -13.04
N ILE A 844 31.58 -22.53 -12.91
CA ILE A 844 30.94 -21.53 -13.76
C ILE A 844 31.95 -21.09 -14.81
N ASP A 845 31.84 -21.63 -16.02
CA ASP A 845 32.64 -21.20 -17.17
C ASP A 845 31.90 -20.06 -17.90
N LEU A 846 32.47 -18.85 -17.83
CA LEU A 846 32.08 -17.68 -18.62
C LEU A 846 33.20 -17.29 -19.60
N TYR A 847 34.28 -18.08 -19.72
CA TYR A 847 35.41 -17.81 -20.61
C TYR A 847 34.96 -17.77 -22.07
N HIS A 848 34.13 -18.74 -22.46
CA HIS A 848 33.61 -18.87 -23.82
C HIS A 848 32.30 -18.10 -24.08
N LEU A 849 31.54 -17.71 -23.05
CA LEU A 849 30.30 -16.95 -23.22
C LEU A 849 30.61 -15.45 -23.42
N HIS A 850 30.62 -15.00 -24.68
CA HIS A 850 30.76 -13.58 -24.98
C HIS A 850 29.48 -12.81 -24.56
N LEU A 851 29.64 -11.95 -23.56
CA LEU A 851 28.58 -11.27 -22.80
C LEU A 851 28.84 -9.74 -22.75
N PRO A 852 28.86 -9.03 -23.89
CA PRO A 852 29.32 -7.63 -23.98
C PRO A 852 28.39 -6.58 -23.37
N SER A 853 27.19 -6.96 -22.92
CA SER A 853 26.22 -6.05 -22.26
C SER A 853 26.02 -6.34 -20.76
N LEU A 854 26.68 -7.37 -20.21
CA LEU A 854 26.42 -7.81 -18.83
C LEU A 854 26.85 -6.72 -17.85
N ARG A 855 25.95 -6.32 -16.94
CA ARG A 855 26.19 -5.28 -15.92
C ARG A 855 26.22 -5.84 -14.51
N LYS A 856 25.31 -6.77 -14.20
CA LYS A 856 25.19 -7.46 -12.91
C LYS A 856 25.43 -8.96 -13.05
N LEU A 857 26.33 -9.50 -12.24
CA LEU A 857 26.51 -10.94 -12.03
C LEU A 857 26.35 -11.26 -10.54
N HIS A 858 25.33 -12.05 -10.20
CA HIS A 858 25.04 -12.49 -8.83
C HIS A 858 25.19 -14.01 -8.72
N ILE A 859 25.96 -14.49 -7.74
CA ILE A 859 26.20 -15.91 -7.47
C ILE A 859 26.05 -16.12 -5.96
N ILE A 860 24.97 -16.75 -5.51
CA ILE A 860 24.63 -16.86 -4.07
C ILE A 860 24.28 -18.30 -3.68
N GLU A 861 24.72 -18.75 -2.50
CA GLU A 861 24.45 -20.07 -1.89
C GLU A 861 24.80 -21.27 -2.82
N CYS A 862 25.96 -21.20 -3.48
CA CYS A 862 26.42 -22.25 -4.41
C CYS A 862 27.45 -23.19 -3.73
N GLU A 863 26.97 -24.02 -2.79
CA GLU A 863 27.79 -24.86 -1.88
C GLU A 863 28.99 -25.58 -2.52
N LYS A 864 28.81 -26.18 -3.70
CA LYS A 864 29.82 -27.02 -4.37
C LYS A 864 30.66 -26.28 -5.41
N LEU A 865 30.46 -24.98 -5.59
CA LEU A 865 31.17 -24.18 -6.58
C LEU A 865 32.65 -24.07 -6.21
N VAL A 866 33.53 -24.63 -7.04
CA VAL A 866 34.99 -24.62 -6.81
C VAL A 866 35.69 -23.53 -7.60
N CYS A 867 35.15 -23.16 -8.76
CA CYS A 867 35.82 -22.29 -9.73
C CYS A 867 34.82 -21.44 -10.52
N ILE A 868 35.15 -20.16 -10.71
CA ILE A 868 34.50 -19.29 -11.70
C ILE A 868 35.58 -18.87 -12.71
N MET A 869 35.45 -19.30 -13.97
CA MET A 869 36.28 -18.79 -15.06
C MET A 869 35.59 -17.56 -15.65
N LEU A 870 35.98 -16.39 -15.16
CA LEU A 870 35.50 -15.11 -15.65
C LEU A 870 36.13 -14.85 -17.04
N GLY A 871 35.30 -14.73 -18.07
CA GLY A 871 35.74 -14.49 -19.44
C GLY A 871 35.63 -13.04 -19.90
N ARG A 872 35.38 -12.85 -21.20
CA ARG A 872 35.23 -11.52 -21.84
C ARG A 872 34.09 -10.64 -21.28
N ILE A 873 33.32 -11.10 -20.29
CA ILE A 873 32.48 -10.28 -19.40
C ILE A 873 33.23 -9.10 -18.75
N HIS A 874 34.56 -9.19 -18.59
CA HIS A 874 35.37 -8.22 -17.85
C HIS A 874 35.27 -6.75 -18.31
N THR A 875 34.80 -6.52 -19.54
CA THR A 875 34.74 -5.19 -20.18
C THR A 875 33.39 -4.47 -20.00
N ALA A 876 32.37 -5.15 -19.47
CA ALA A 876 31.02 -4.62 -19.32
C ALA A 876 30.49 -4.71 -17.88
N ALA A 877 30.85 -5.75 -17.12
CA ALA A 877 30.33 -6.01 -15.78
C ALA A 877 30.70 -4.88 -14.82
N ALA A 878 29.68 -4.27 -14.21
CA ALA A 878 29.81 -3.17 -13.25
C ALA A 878 29.61 -3.63 -11.80
N GLU A 879 28.88 -4.73 -11.59
CA GLU A 879 28.52 -5.27 -10.29
C GLU A 879 28.71 -6.80 -10.28
N LEU A 880 29.53 -7.29 -9.35
CA LEU A 880 29.75 -8.71 -9.07
C LEU A 880 29.46 -8.96 -7.59
N VAL A 881 28.57 -9.91 -7.31
CA VAL A 881 28.20 -10.35 -5.96
C VAL A 881 28.38 -11.86 -5.88
N ILE A 882 29.19 -12.31 -4.92
CA ILE A 882 29.45 -13.72 -4.62
C ILE A 882 29.22 -13.94 -3.13
N GLU A 883 28.19 -14.72 -2.76
CA GLU A 883 27.86 -14.95 -1.35
C GLU A 883 27.65 -16.45 -1.07
N ASP A 884 28.05 -16.93 0.10
CA ASP A 884 27.84 -18.31 0.57
C ASP A 884 28.31 -19.38 -0.44
N CYS A 885 29.55 -19.23 -0.92
CA CYS A 885 30.22 -20.19 -1.81
C CYS A 885 31.44 -20.82 -1.09
N PRO A 886 31.23 -21.71 -0.10
CA PRO A 886 32.25 -22.14 0.86
C PRO A 886 33.38 -23.00 0.31
N LEU A 887 33.24 -23.55 -0.90
CA LEU A 887 34.27 -24.35 -1.58
C LEU A 887 34.95 -23.62 -2.75
N LEU A 888 34.60 -22.36 -3.01
CA LEU A 888 35.14 -21.58 -4.12
C LEU A 888 36.62 -21.30 -3.86
N LEU A 889 37.50 -21.82 -4.72
CA LEU A 889 38.95 -21.66 -4.61
C LEU A 889 39.46 -20.46 -5.39
N HIS A 890 38.98 -20.25 -6.62
CA HIS A 890 39.58 -19.28 -7.55
C HIS A 890 38.56 -18.58 -8.45
N LEU A 891 38.83 -17.30 -8.71
CA LEU A 891 38.31 -16.56 -9.86
C LEU A 891 39.39 -16.56 -10.93
N TYR A 892 39.25 -17.36 -11.99
CA TYR A 892 40.21 -17.33 -13.11
C TYR A 892 39.84 -16.22 -14.09
N SER A 893 40.85 -15.46 -14.50
CA SER A 893 40.80 -14.44 -15.56
C SER A 893 42.07 -14.57 -16.39
N ASP A 894 41.98 -14.37 -17.70
CA ASP A 894 43.14 -14.52 -18.60
C ASP A 894 44.25 -13.51 -18.29
N GLU A 895 45.52 -13.91 -18.37
CA GLU A 895 46.68 -13.12 -17.86
C GLU A 895 46.94 -11.81 -18.64
N MET A 896 46.11 -11.47 -19.64
CA MET A 896 46.27 -10.28 -20.49
C MET A 896 45.01 -9.43 -20.67
N LEU A 897 43.85 -9.76 -20.09
CA LEU A 897 42.59 -9.01 -20.28
C LEU A 897 41.76 -8.89 -18.99
N THR A 898 41.16 -7.73 -18.78
CA THR A 898 41.06 -7.14 -17.42
C THR A 898 39.68 -6.65 -17.01
N LEU A 899 39.39 -6.74 -15.70
CA LEU A 899 38.14 -6.30 -15.03
C LEU A 899 37.99 -4.76 -14.90
N HIS A 900 38.52 -3.99 -15.86
CA HIS A 900 38.54 -2.52 -15.83
C HIS A 900 37.15 -1.82 -15.87
N SER A 901 36.04 -2.56 -15.95
CA SER A 901 34.67 -1.99 -15.86
C SER A 901 34.00 -2.16 -14.50
N LEU A 902 34.55 -3.01 -13.62
CA LEU A 902 33.91 -3.38 -12.36
C LEU A 902 33.93 -2.22 -11.35
N ARG A 903 32.76 -1.89 -10.80
CA ARG A 903 32.54 -0.80 -9.84
C ARG A 903 32.18 -1.29 -8.45
N LYS A 904 31.35 -2.34 -8.34
CA LYS A 904 30.94 -2.96 -7.07
C LYS A 904 31.36 -4.42 -7.05
N LEU A 905 32.15 -4.82 -6.05
CA LEU A 905 32.51 -6.20 -5.76
C LEU A 905 32.06 -6.53 -4.32
N ILE A 906 31.22 -7.54 -4.18
CA ILE A 906 30.85 -8.15 -2.90
C ILE A 906 31.30 -9.61 -2.90
N ILE A 907 32.02 -10.01 -1.86
CA ILE A 907 32.39 -11.39 -1.55
C ILE A 907 32.04 -11.66 -0.08
N ASN A 908 31.12 -12.57 0.20
CA ASN A 908 30.66 -12.86 1.56
C ASN A 908 30.70 -14.37 1.83
N ARG A 909 31.18 -14.80 3.00
CA ARG A 909 31.18 -16.21 3.44
C ARG A 909 31.79 -17.19 2.40
N CYS A 910 32.94 -16.79 1.82
CA CYS A 910 33.70 -17.56 0.84
C CYS A 910 35.12 -17.92 1.37
N PRO A 911 35.25 -18.66 2.49
CA PRO A 911 36.50 -18.80 3.25
C PRO A 911 37.67 -19.47 2.51
N THR A 912 37.41 -20.23 1.46
CA THR A 912 38.46 -20.92 0.68
C THR A 912 39.04 -20.09 -0.46
N LEU A 913 38.40 -18.97 -0.84
CA LEU A 913 38.71 -18.22 -2.06
C LEU A 913 40.08 -17.54 -1.98
N TYR A 914 40.78 -17.57 -3.12
CA TYR A 914 42.08 -16.94 -3.35
C TYR A 914 42.03 -16.18 -4.68
N ILE A 915 42.45 -14.91 -4.65
CA ILE A 915 42.54 -13.97 -5.78
C ILE A 915 43.92 -13.34 -5.72
N SER A 916 44.71 -13.41 -6.77
CA SER A 916 46.12 -13.01 -6.69
C SER A 916 46.31 -11.49 -6.62
N GLU A 917 47.43 -11.08 -6.02
CA GLU A 917 47.98 -9.72 -5.99
C GLU A 917 47.84 -8.98 -7.34
N TYR A 918 48.13 -9.68 -8.45
CA TYR A 918 48.03 -9.16 -9.82
C TYR A 918 46.58 -8.85 -10.23
N GLN A 919 45.64 -9.72 -9.87
CA GLN A 919 44.22 -9.55 -10.22
C GLN A 919 43.61 -8.33 -9.50
N PHE A 920 43.97 -8.09 -8.24
CA PHE A 920 43.54 -6.89 -7.51
C PHE A 920 44.10 -5.60 -8.13
N LYS A 921 45.39 -5.58 -8.50
CA LYS A 921 46.04 -4.40 -9.12
C LYS A 921 45.40 -3.95 -10.44
N MET A 922 44.58 -4.77 -11.10
CA MET A 922 43.91 -4.44 -12.36
C MET A 922 42.46 -3.95 -12.20
N LEU A 923 41.94 -3.89 -10.97
CA LEU A 923 40.61 -3.37 -10.61
C LEU A 923 40.58 -1.84 -10.50
N GLU A 924 41.19 -1.14 -11.46
CA GLU A 924 41.46 0.32 -11.44
C GLU A 924 40.23 1.22 -11.24
N LYS A 925 39.01 0.73 -11.55
CA LYS A 925 37.75 1.49 -11.45
C LYS A 925 36.81 0.96 -10.38
N LEU A 926 37.30 0.15 -9.46
CA LEU A 926 36.49 -0.37 -8.37
C LEU A 926 36.14 0.76 -7.40
N GLU A 927 34.85 0.99 -7.21
CA GLU A 927 34.29 2.07 -6.41
C GLU A 927 33.86 1.59 -5.01
N TYR A 928 33.52 0.30 -4.89
CA TYR A 928 33.06 -0.36 -3.67
C TYR A 928 33.57 -1.82 -3.62
N LEU A 929 34.22 -2.18 -2.52
CA LEU A 929 34.66 -3.52 -2.18
C LEU A 929 34.13 -3.92 -0.80
N PHE A 930 33.40 -5.02 -0.73
CA PHE A 930 33.03 -5.68 0.53
C PHE A 930 33.55 -7.11 0.50
N ILE A 931 34.35 -7.48 1.50
CA ILE A 931 34.84 -8.83 1.74
C ILE A 931 34.55 -9.14 3.21
N ASN A 932 33.82 -10.21 3.51
CA ASN A 932 33.53 -10.63 4.89
C ASN A 932 33.46 -12.16 5.01
N GLU A 933 33.93 -12.69 6.15
CA GLU A 933 34.04 -14.13 6.43
C GLU A 933 34.84 -14.87 5.35
N CYS A 934 35.88 -14.20 4.83
CA CYS A 934 36.77 -14.65 3.77
C CYS A 934 38.25 -14.61 4.22
N PRO A 935 38.65 -15.33 5.28
CA PRO A 935 39.92 -15.16 5.99
C PRO A 935 41.19 -15.20 5.14
N ARG A 936 41.19 -15.89 3.99
CA ARG A 936 42.32 -15.87 3.03
C ARG A 936 42.49 -14.51 2.36
N LEU A 937 41.41 -13.98 1.79
CA LEU A 937 41.39 -12.66 1.14
C LEU A 937 41.57 -11.53 2.14
N GLU A 938 40.98 -11.66 3.33
CA GLU A 938 41.14 -10.70 4.42
C GLU A 938 42.63 -10.59 4.82
N MET A 939 43.28 -11.71 5.11
CA MET A 939 44.70 -11.75 5.46
C MET A 939 45.61 -11.23 4.34
N GLU A 940 45.35 -11.56 3.07
CA GLU A 940 46.18 -11.12 1.94
C GLU A 940 46.06 -9.60 1.70
N LEU A 941 44.86 -9.03 1.86
CA LEU A 941 44.62 -7.58 1.74
C LEU A 941 45.03 -6.79 2.99
N GLU A 942 45.06 -7.41 4.18
CA GLU A 942 45.70 -6.84 5.38
C GLU A 942 47.24 -6.83 5.26
N MET A 943 47.84 -7.84 4.61
CA MET A 943 49.30 -7.90 4.39
C MET A 943 49.78 -6.96 3.28
N GLU A 944 49.02 -6.76 2.20
CA GLU A 944 49.29 -5.72 1.21
C GLU A 944 48.11 -4.73 1.02
N PRO A 945 47.91 -3.76 1.94
CA PRO A 945 46.85 -2.76 1.81
C PRO A 945 46.98 -1.88 0.55
N SER A 946 48.14 -1.85 -0.09
CA SER A 946 48.37 -1.12 -1.34
C SER A 946 47.46 -1.59 -2.49
N LEU A 947 47.06 -2.87 -2.51
CA LEU A 947 46.25 -3.52 -3.56
C LEU A 947 44.85 -2.92 -3.73
N ILE A 948 44.37 -2.25 -2.69
CA ILE A 948 43.02 -1.68 -2.56
C ILE A 948 43.07 -0.18 -2.24
N SER A 949 44.26 0.43 -2.22
CA SER A 949 44.47 1.84 -1.85
C SER A 949 43.81 2.86 -2.80
N HIS A 950 43.48 2.43 -4.03
CA HIS A 950 42.73 3.22 -5.02
C HIS A 950 41.20 3.08 -4.91
N VAL A 951 40.69 2.20 -4.04
CA VAL A 951 39.26 1.87 -3.92
C VAL A 951 38.58 2.81 -2.89
N PRO A 952 37.63 3.67 -3.28
CA PRO A 952 37.02 4.68 -2.39
C PRO A 952 36.25 4.13 -1.18
N CYS A 953 35.78 2.88 -1.24
CA CYS A 953 35.06 2.24 -0.15
C CYS A 953 35.46 0.76 -0.04
N VAL A 954 36.15 0.40 1.03
CA VAL A 954 36.52 -0.99 1.35
C VAL A 954 35.98 -1.37 2.73
N ILE A 955 35.46 -2.59 2.85
CA ILE A 955 35.06 -3.25 4.09
C ILE A 955 35.70 -4.64 4.10
N LEU A 956 36.40 -5.00 5.17
CA LEU A 956 37.16 -6.25 5.32
C LEU A 956 36.85 -6.90 6.67
N GLY A 957 36.08 -8.00 6.64
CA GLY A 957 35.48 -8.60 7.82
C GLY A 957 34.63 -7.60 8.62
N ASN A 958 34.72 -7.69 9.95
CA ASN A 958 34.09 -6.75 10.87
C ASN A 958 34.87 -5.42 11.06
N HIS A 959 35.91 -5.16 10.25
CA HIS A 959 36.79 -4.00 10.42
C HIS A 959 36.86 -3.12 9.18
N LYS A 960 37.03 -1.81 9.41
CA LYS A 960 37.10 -0.80 8.36
C LYS A 960 38.53 -0.27 8.30
N LEU A 961 39.26 -0.64 7.26
CA LEU A 961 40.65 -0.21 7.06
C LEU A 961 40.69 1.27 6.65
N GLU A 962 41.04 2.14 7.61
CA GLU A 962 41.21 3.57 7.38
C GLU A 962 42.52 3.86 6.60
N GLN A 963 42.45 3.90 5.27
CA GLN A 963 43.54 4.45 4.45
C GLN A 963 43.36 5.94 4.21
N SER A 964 44.44 6.72 4.35
CA SER A 964 44.38 8.18 4.40
C SER A 964 44.43 8.85 3.03
N THR A 965 43.51 9.81 2.83
CA THR A 965 43.62 10.93 1.90
C THR A 965 43.89 10.61 0.40
N THR A 966 42.84 10.49 -0.41
CA THR A 966 42.28 11.66 -1.13
C THR A 966 41.01 11.37 -1.97
N LEU A 967 40.00 12.24 -1.79
CA LEU A 967 38.97 12.64 -2.77
C LEU A 967 37.90 11.65 -3.30
N ARG A 968 36.66 12.16 -3.22
CA ARG A 968 35.46 11.90 -4.05
C ARG A 968 34.60 10.67 -3.74
N LYS A 969 33.46 10.97 -3.10
CA LYS A 969 32.23 10.17 -3.04
C LYS A 969 31.94 9.43 -4.34
N VAL A 970 31.80 8.11 -4.24
CA VAL A 970 30.92 7.36 -5.14
C VAL A 970 29.61 7.07 -4.42
N SER A 971 28.54 7.03 -5.21
CA SER A 971 27.18 6.73 -4.80
C SER A 971 27.10 5.30 -4.23
N ARG A 972 26.56 5.17 -3.01
CA ARG A 972 26.52 3.92 -2.26
C ARG A 972 25.27 3.12 -2.66
N VAL A 973 25.49 1.98 -3.33
CA VAL A 973 24.43 1.12 -3.87
C VAL A 973 23.82 0.26 -2.76
N SER A 974 22.49 0.28 -2.68
CA SER A 974 21.64 -0.48 -1.74
C SER A 974 22.11 -1.89 -1.38
N SER A 975 21.78 -2.32 -0.16
CA SER A 975 21.92 -3.70 0.30
C SER A 975 21.05 -4.66 -0.54
N PRO A 976 21.46 -5.93 -0.73
CA PRO A 976 20.73 -6.87 -1.59
C PRO A 976 19.32 -7.20 -1.07
N GLU A 977 19.13 -7.26 0.25
CA GLU A 977 17.98 -7.87 0.92
C GLU A 977 16.62 -7.32 0.46
N SER A 978 16.56 -6.01 0.16
CA SER A 978 15.32 -5.31 -0.23
C SER A 978 14.78 -5.65 -1.63
N GLU A 979 15.59 -6.19 -2.56
CA GLU A 979 15.07 -6.73 -3.85
C GLU A 979 14.63 -8.20 -3.75
N TRP A 980 14.97 -8.92 -2.66
CA TRP A 980 14.94 -10.39 -2.63
C TRP A 980 13.74 -10.98 -1.85
N PHE A 981 13.17 -10.23 -0.90
CA PHE A 981 11.98 -10.67 -0.14
C PHE A 981 10.69 -10.88 -0.98
N LEU A 982 10.69 -10.44 -2.25
CA LEU A 982 9.61 -10.73 -3.20
C LEU A 982 9.69 -12.13 -3.86
N LEU A 983 10.71 -12.95 -3.55
CA LEU A 983 10.96 -14.26 -4.20
C LEU A 983 11.07 -15.45 -3.25
N THR A 984 11.21 -15.23 -1.94
CA THR A 984 11.55 -16.26 -0.94
C THR A 984 10.39 -16.62 0.00
N GLY A 985 9.25 -17.01 -0.57
CA GLY A 985 8.17 -17.64 0.18
C GLY A 985 8.59 -18.97 0.81
N THR A 986 8.51 -19.05 2.15
CA THR A 986 8.70 -20.24 3.02
C THR A 986 10.07 -20.95 2.98
N LYS A 987 10.75 -21.03 4.14
CA LYS A 987 11.72 -22.10 4.44
C LYS A 987 10.97 -23.31 5.01
N GLY A 988 11.24 -24.50 4.49
CA GLY A 988 10.71 -25.75 5.04
C GLY A 988 11.81 -26.61 5.66
N GLU A 989 11.73 -26.89 6.96
CA GLU A 989 12.67 -27.80 7.63
C GLU A 989 12.27 -29.27 7.46
N LYS A 990 13.27 -30.16 7.41
CA LYS A 990 13.08 -31.61 7.32
C LYS A 990 13.34 -32.30 8.65
N THR A 991 12.29 -32.51 9.44
CA THR A 991 12.28 -33.55 10.50
C THR A 991 11.21 -34.60 10.22
N LYS A 992 11.22 -35.72 10.95
CA LYS A 992 10.55 -36.96 10.56
C LYS A 992 9.24 -37.20 11.32
N SER A 993 8.16 -37.34 10.56
CA SER A 993 6.99 -38.19 10.85
C SER A 993 6.42 -38.15 12.28
N HIS A 994 5.33 -37.41 12.48
CA HIS A 994 4.00 -38.00 12.74
C HIS A 994 2.88 -36.95 12.72
N THR A 995 1.66 -37.39 12.34
CA THR A 995 0.38 -36.64 12.37
C THR A 995 0.29 -35.38 11.49
N VAL A 996 -0.94 -34.89 11.30
CA VAL A 996 -1.35 -33.96 10.22
C VAL A 996 -2.25 -32.85 10.79
N ALA A 997 -2.15 -31.66 10.20
CA ALA A 997 -2.92 -30.42 10.44
C ALA A 997 -2.55 -29.60 11.69
N ASP A 998 -2.00 -28.39 11.45
CA ASP A 998 -2.45 -27.10 12.03
C ASP A 998 -1.58 -25.89 11.56
N GLU A 999 -0.34 -26.13 11.11
CA GLU A 999 0.70 -25.09 10.87
C GLU A 999 0.57 -24.31 9.54
N SER A 1000 -0.61 -23.75 9.23
CA SER A 1000 -0.82 -22.92 8.01
C SER A 1000 -1.50 -21.57 8.23
N ILE A 1001 -1.68 -21.16 9.48
CA ILE A 1001 -2.64 -20.11 9.88
C ILE A 1001 -2.00 -18.73 10.18
N GLU A 1002 -0.68 -18.64 10.39
CA GLU A 1002 -0.04 -17.37 10.83
C GLU A 1002 0.23 -16.35 9.71
N PHE A 1003 0.20 -16.75 8.43
CA PHE A 1003 0.66 -15.89 7.33
C PHE A 1003 -0.36 -14.85 6.80
N GLU A 1004 -1.63 -14.90 7.23
CA GLU A 1004 -2.64 -13.87 6.90
C GLU A 1004 -2.89 -12.84 8.02
N LEU A 1005 -2.21 -12.93 9.17
CA LEU A 1005 -2.40 -11.98 10.29
C LEU A 1005 -1.60 -10.66 10.17
N LEU A 1006 -0.85 -10.48 9.09
CA LEU A 1006 0.08 -9.36 8.86
C LEU A 1006 -0.12 -8.66 7.50
N LYS A 1007 -1.38 -8.59 7.04
CA LYS A 1007 -1.86 -7.70 5.96
C LYS A 1007 -3.01 -6.81 6.45
#